data_AF-A0A9P8KRE9-F1
#
_entry.id   AF-A0A9P8KRE9-F1
#
_cell.length_a   1.000
_cell.length_b   1.000
_cell.length_c   1.000
_cell.angle_alpha   90.00
_cell.angle_beta   90.00
_cell.angle_gamma   90.00
#
_symmetry.space_group_name_H-M   'P 1'
#
loop_
_entity.id
_entity.type
_entity.pdbx_description
1 polymer ?
#
loop_
_entity_poly.entity_id
_entity_poly.type
_entity_poly.pdbx_seq_one_letter_code
_entity_poly.pdbx_strand_id
1 'polypeptide(L)'
;MAKDKKKNNDAKKAKKAEKAAKQASKGEKKVKNKTAKLEGSDAEDVDLDEVLEEYRRQQEQFLKITETVVDGPPKPRAASTIMASPHESNSLLLFGGEYFNGSIAQFYNDLHIYNINRDEWRCVTSPNAPLPRSGHAWTRASNPNYVYLFGGEFSSPKQGTFHHYSDFWRLEPATREWTKIEVKGKDKSPPARSGHRMTYWKQYIILFGGFQDTSNQTKYLADLWIFDTVNYVWHCPVLPPAQLKPDARSSFTFLPSEQGASLFGGYSRVKATVQLKKQKKGNQPQGQKNVLIPKVHEDCFFLRMSLPATDANANTPPAVRWEKRKKPANAPTPVRAGATMAYHKGRGILFGGVHDVEQSEEGMDSEFFNQLFAWNIERNRFMPLVSRKPRQQKKNAPEQRVGRRGRAQANEEELLKQLAALQAGTSLEDIDDIELEKMLAEPEEEEKPAREMPVSMEPPHMRFNAQLTVQNDVLFIYGGTYEKGDREFTFDDLYAIDLVKLDGYKEIFNKPVEDWIESEDEEDEDEEDEDEEDDEEDEDDQEEPEQQIRSESKRKKKQDDVSEVSSEAPTPSITSEEEETETTATSVDDGLPHPRPFESRREFFVRTSAEWQEILMTNLRWKNIQPETLAIKEIKAKAFELSEEKWWDFREEITALEEEQEAAGIQEVVSLAERGDAGAVGGARRR
;
A
#
# COMPACT_ATOMS: atom_id res chain seq x y z
N MET A 1 -38.08 -84.24 70.41
CA MET A 1 -36.99 -83.48 69.75
C MET A 1 -37.60 -82.26 69.04
N ALA A 2 -37.28 -81.01 69.43
CA ALA A 2 -37.87 -79.83 68.76
C ALA A 2 -37.13 -78.47 68.92
N LYS A 3 -36.07 -78.34 69.74
CA LYS A 3 -35.50 -77.01 70.07
C LYS A 3 -34.13 -76.70 69.42
N ASP A 4 -33.28 -77.70 69.18
CA ASP A 4 -31.88 -77.44 68.80
C ASP A 4 -31.67 -77.05 67.32
N LYS A 5 -32.53 -77.53 66.40
CA LYS A 5 -32.43 -77.16 64.97
C LYS A 5 -32.74 -75.68 64.69
N LYS A 6 -33.46 -74.96 65.57
CA LYS A 6 -33.76 -73.54 65.36
C LYS A 6 -32.57 -72.65 65.73
N LYS A 7 -31.98 -72.87 66.92
CA LYS A 7 -30.89 -72.07 67.49
C LYS A 7 -29.64 -71.99 66.60
N ASN A 8 -29.36 -73.03 65.81
CA ASN A 8 -28.20 -73.10 64.91
C ASN A 8 -28.39 -72.29 63.61
N ASN A 9 -29.64 -72.02 63.19
CA ASN A 9 -29.92 -71.26 61.97
C ASN A 9 -29.81 -69.74 62.20
N ASP A 10 -30.29 -69.26 63.35
CA ASP A 10 -30.23 -67.84 63.71
C ASP A 10 -28.78 -67.37 63.92
N ALA A 11 -27.93 -68.21 64.51
CA ALA A 11 -26.49 -67.98 64.62
C ALA A 11 -25.78 -67.87 63.25
N LYS A 12 -26.23 -68.65 62.25
CA LYS A 12 -25.75 -68.55 60.86
C LYS A 12 -26.22 -67.27 60.17
N LYS A 13 -27.47 -66.84 60.39
CA LYS A 13 -27.98 -65.56 59.88
C LYS A 13 -27.21 -64.37 60.48
N ALA A 14 -27.01 -64.35 61.80
CA ALA A 14 -26.26 -63.31 62.49
C ALA A 14 -24.83 -63.16 61.93
N LYS A 15 -24.07 -64.26 61.81
CA LYS A 15 -22.72 -64.21 61.22
C LYS A 15 -22.70 -63.79 59.74
N LYS A 16 -23.76 -64.06 58.96
CA LYS A 16 -23.84 -63.59 57.56
C LYS A 16 -24.16 -62.09 57.49
N ALA A 17 -25.03 -61.57 58.36
CA ALA A 17 -25.33 -60.14 58.47
C ALA A 17 -24.11 -59.32 58.94
N GLU A 18 -23.40 -59.79 59.97
CA GLU A 18 -22.18 -59.15 60.47
C GLU A 18 -21.08 -59.09 59.40
N LYS A 19 -20.92 -60.16 58.61
CA LYS A 19 -19.95 -60.21 57.50
C LYS A 19 -20.33 -59.27 56.35
N ALA A 20 -21.63 -59.09 56.07
CA ALA A 20 -22.11 -58.10 55.11
C ALA A 20 -21.88 -56.65 55.59
N ALA A 21 -22.17 -56.34 56.86
CA ALA A 21 -21.89 -55.03 57.45
C ALA A 21 -20.38 -54.68 57.44
N LYS A 22 -19.51 -55.68 57.67
CA LYS A 22 -18.05 -55.56 57.55
C LYS A 22 -17.53 -55.50 56.09
N GLN A 23 -18.39 -55.71 55.10
CA GLN A 23 -18.10 -55.43 53.69
C GLN A 23 -18.63 -54.06 53.27
N ALA A 24 -19.84 -53.66 53.67
CA ALA A 24 -20.40 -52.33 53.41
C ALA A 24 -19.51 -51.21 53.99
N SER A 25 -19.12 -51.30 55.27
CA SER A 25 -18.21 -50.34 55.91
C SER A 25 -16.78 -50.32 55.33
N LYS A 26 -16.36 -51.38 54.62
CA LYS A 26 -15.14 -51.36 53.80
C LYS A 26 -15.34 -50.66 52.46
N GLY A 27 -16.55 -50.72 51.87
CA GLY A 27 -16.93 -49.91 50.73
C GLY A 27 -16.89 -48.42 51.07
N GLU A 28 -17.59 -48.00 52.12
CA GLU A 28 -17.68 -46.59 52.55
C GLU A 28 -16.30 -46.00 52.91
N LYS A 29 -15.44 -46.74 53.61
CA LYS A 29 -14.06 -46.29 53.85
C LYS A 29 -13.23 -46.20 52.56
N LYS A 30 -13.44 -47.08 51.58
CA LYS A 30 -12.76 -47.00 50.29
C LYS A 30 -13.30 -45.88 49.39
N VAL A 31 -14.57 -45.51 49.54
CA VAL A 31 -15.16 -44.31 48.91
C VAL A 31 -14.61 -43.05 49.57
N LYS A 32 -14.66 -42.90 50.91
CA LYS A 32 -14.11 -41.73 51.59
C LYS A 32 -12.60 -41.54 51.35
N ASN A 33 -11.80 -42.61 51.29
CA ASN A 33 -10.39 -42.52 50.88
C ASN A 33 -10.17 -42.26 49.36
N LYS A 34 -11.24 -42.23 48.54
CA LYS A 34 -11.17 -41.77 47.15
C LYS A 34 -11.67 -40.32 47.04
N THR A 35 -12.76 -39.95 47.70
CA THR A 35 -13.29 -38.58 47.75
C THR A 35 -12.28 -37.62 48.42
N ALA A 36 -11.73 -37.99 49.58
CA ALA A 36 -10.66 -37.22 50.23
C ALA A 36 -9.27 -37.34 49.55
N LYS A 37 -9.20 -37.97 48.36
CA LYS A 37 -8.06 -37.92 47.44
C LYS A 37 -8.42 -37.28 46.08
N LEU A 38 -9.63 -36.72 45.98
CA LEU A 38 -10.07 -35.81 44.92
C LEU A 38 -10.13 -34.39 45.52
N GLU A 39 -10.77 -34.22 46.68
CA GLU A 39 -10.82 -32.98 47.47
C GLU A 39 -9.46 -32.54 48.09
N GLY A 40 -8.32 -32.98 47.53
CA GLY A 40 -6.99 -32.82 48.12
C GLY A 40 -5.79 -32.78 47.16
N SER A 41 -6.00 -32.82 45.84
CA SER A 41 -4.93 -32.56 44.85
C SER A 41 -5.47 -32.09 43.48
N ASP A 42 -6.65 -31.47 43.45
CA ASP A 42 -7.35 -31.08 42.20
C ASP A 42 -6.87 -29.70 41.72
N ALA A 43 -5.61 -29.64 41.27
CA ALA A 43 -4.95 -28.43 40.76
C ALA A 43 -3.77 -28.70 39.81
N GLU A 44 -3.10 -29.86 39.90
CA GLU A 44 -1.84 -30.16 39.18
C GLU A 44 -1.81 -31.55 38.52
N ASP A 45 -2.95 -32.00 37.95
CA ASP A 45 -3.03 -33.15 37.03
C ASP A 45 -3.62 -32.70 35.66
N VAL A 46 -3.30 -31.46 35.23
CA VAL A 46 -3.56 -31.01 33.86
C VAL A 46 -2.48 -31.62 32.96
N ASP A 47 -2.87 -32.39 31.94
CA ASP A 47 -1.90 -33.06 31.08
C ASP A 47 -1.10 -32.02 30.28
N LEU A 48 0.19 -31.90 30.61
CA LEU A 48 1.08 -30.91 30.01
C LEU A 48 1.32 -31.18 28.52
N ASP A 49 1.25 -32.43 28.06
CA ASP A 49 1.39 -32.74 26.64
C ASP A 49 0.11 -32.36 25.87
N GLU A 50 -1.08 -32.55 26.47
CA GLU A 50 -2.37 -32.08 25.90
C GLU A 50 -2.44 -30.55 25.85
N VAL A 51 -2.04 -29.85 26.93
CA VAL A 51 -1.98 -28.38 26.95
C VAL A 51 -0.97 -27.84 25.96
N LEU A 52 0.22 -28.44 25.85
CA LEU A 52 1.20 -28.05 24.85
C LEU A 52 0.73 -28.38 23.42
N GLU A 53 -0.12 -29.38 23.21
CA GLU A 53 -0.74 -29.66 21.92
C GLU A 53 -1.86 -28.68 21.56
N GLU A 54 -2.69 -28.29 22.54
CA GLU A 54 -3.67 -27.21 22.40
C GLU A 54 -2.97 -25.89 22.05
N TYR A 55 -1.89 -25.52 22.75
CA TYR A 55 -1.09 -24.35 22.42
C TYR A 55 -0.42 -24.45 21.03
N ARG A 56 0.12 -25.62 20.65
CA ARG A 56 0.61 -25.86 19.27
C ARG A 56 -0.50 -25.61 18.25
N ARG A 57 -1.68 -26.20 18.45
CA ARG A 57 -2.83 -26.07 17.56
C ARG A 57 -3.36 -24.64 17.46
N GLN A 58 -3.42 -23.91 18.57
CA GLN A 58 -3.80 -22.49 18.58
C GLN A 58 -2.76 -21.64 17.85
N GLN A 59 -1.47 -21.88 18.08
CA GLN A 59 -0.38 -21.17 17.40
C GLN A 59 -0.34 -21.49 15.89
N GLU A 60 -0.59 -22.74 15.49
CA GLU A 60 -0.71 -23.16 14.09
C GLU A 60 -1.93 -22.52 13.40
N GLN A 61 -3.06 -22.38 14.11
CA GLN A 61 -4.24 -21.67 13.60
C GLN A 61 -3.99 -20.16 13.49
N PHE A 62 -3.33 -19.54 14.47
CA PHE A 62 -2.99 -18.12 14.43
C PHE A 62 -1.95 -17.79 13.35
N LEU A 63 -0.95 -18.66 13.16
CA LEU A 63 0.05 -18.54 12.09
C LEU A 63 -0.45 -19.02 10.72
N LYS A 64 -1.69 -19.50 10.61
CA LYS A 64 -2.20 -20.10 9.39
C LYS A 64 -2.36 -19.07 8.28
N ILE A 65 -1.51 -19.19 7.26
CA ILE A 65 -1.69 -18.50 5.98
C ILE A 65 -2.94 -19.06 5.29
N THR A 66 -3.80 -18.18 4.78
CA THR A 66 -5.01 -18.55 4.05
C THR A 66 -5.07 -17.85 2.69
N GLU A 67 -5.43 -18.60 1.65
CA GLU A 67 -5.78 -18.04 0.34
C GLU A 67 -7.31 -18.04 0.19
N THR A 68 -7.90 -16.92 -0.18
CA THR A 68 -9.32 -16.81 -0.56
C THR A 68 -9.42 -16.35 -2.02
N VAL A 69 -10.21 -17.03 -2.83
CA VAL A 69 -10.59 -16.54 -4.17
C VAL A 69 -11.40 -15.25 -4.01
N VAL A 70 -11.16 -14.26 -4.87
CA VAL A 70 -11.86 -12.97 -4.86
C VAL A 70 -12.45 -12.64 -6.23
N ASP A 71 -13.64 -12.03 -6.22
CA ASP A 71 -14.40 -11.72 -7.44
C ASP A 71 -13.85 -10.47 -8.16
N GLY A 72 -12.78 -10.68 -8.93
CA GLY A 72 -12.10 -9.64 -9.72
C GLY A 72 -10.73 -9.24 -9.16
N PRO A 73 -10.05 -8.26 -9.81
CA PRO A 73 -8.76 -7.78 -9.34
C PRO A 73 -8.87 -6.95 -8.06
N PRO A 74 -7.74 -6.64 -7.41
CA PRO A 74 -7.73 -5.79 -6.23
C PRO A 74 -8.18 -4.36 -6.54
N LYS A 75 -8.63 -3.65 -5.50
CA LYS A 75 -9.03 -2.24 -5.61
C LYS A 75 -7.97 -1.36 -6.30
N PRO A 76 -8.37 -0.28 -7.00
CA PRO A 76 -7.47 0.68 -7.64
C PRO A 76 -6.34 1.10 -6.72
N ARG A 77 -5.11 1.10 -7.22
CA ARG A 77 -3.91 1.36 -6.40
C ARG A 77 -2.74 1.95 -7.17
N ALA A 78 -2.37 3.17 -6.81
CA ALA A 78 -1.12 3.81 -7.19
C ALA A 78 0.04 3.24 -6.37
N ALA A 79 1.27 3.41 -6.88
CA ALA A 79 2.52 3.08 -6.20
C ALA A 79 2.61 1.67 -5.54
N SER A 80 1.81 0.71 -6.01
CA SER A 80 1.87 -0.71 -5.66
C SER A 80 3.02 -1.40 -6.40
N THR A 81 3.21 -2.71 -6.18
CA THR A 81 4.21 -3.49 -6.93
C THR A 81 3.67 -4.82 -7.44
N ILE A 82 3.84 -5.10 -8.75
CA ILE A 82 3.51 -6.39 -9.39
C ILE A 82 4.77 -7.16 -9.81
N MET A 83 4.74 -8.49 -9.77
CA MET A 83 5.88 -9.36 -10.11
C MET A 83 5.44 -10.75 -10.63
N ALA A 84 5.99 -11.14 -11.79
CA ALA A 84 6.05 -12.51 -12.28
C ALA A 84 6.70 -13.44 -11.24
N SER A 85 5.96 -14.43 -10.72
CA SER A 85 6.41 -15.26 -9.61
C SER A 85 7.73 -15.97 -9.95
N PRO A 86 8.75 -15.90 -9.08
CA PRO A 86 10.00 -16.63 -9.31
C PRO A 86 9.86 -18.14 -9.01
N HIS A 87 8.76 -18.58 -8.40
CA HIS A 87 8.50 -19.99 -8.08
C HIS A 87 7.72 -20.72 -9.19
N GLU A 88 6.72 -20.05 -9.79
CA GLU A 88 5.76 -20.67 -10.72
C GLU A 88 5.52 -19.75 -11.92
N SER A 89 5.56 -20.28 -13.15
CA SER A 89 5.40 -19.50 -14.38
C SER A 89 3.97 -19.09 -14.73
N ASN A 90 2.99 -19.47 -13.89
CA ASN A 90 1.56 -19.23 -14.05
C ASN A 90 0.98 -18.24 -13.01
N SER A 91 1.76 -17.82 -12.00
CA SER A 91 1.32 -16.87 -10.98
C SER A 91 1.97 -15.49 -11.14
N LEU A 92 1.16 -14.42 -11.06
CA LEU A 92 1.64 -13.07 -10.78
C LEU A 92 1.37 -12.71 -9.32
N LEU A 93 2.29 -11.99 -8.69
CA LEU A 93 2.18 -11.47 -7.32
C LEU A 93 1.95 -9.95 -7.40
N LEU A 94 1.02 -9.42 -6.61
CA LEU A 94 0.72 -8.00 -6.46
C LEU A 94 0.66 -7.66 -4.97
N PHE A 95 1.38 -6.63 -4.52
CA PHE A 95 1.44 -6.27 -3.09
C PHE A 95 1.33 -4.77 -2.85
N GLY A 96 0.53 -4.41 -1.85
CA GLY A 96 0.42 -3.07 -1.28
C GLY A 96 -0.02 -1.98 -2.27
N GLY A 97 0.45 -0.76 -2.05
CA GLY A 97 0.07 0.44 -2.78
C GLY A 97 -0.82 1.38 -1.95
N GLU A 98 -1.25 2.47 -2.59
CA GLU A 98 -2.16 3.46 -2.03
C GLU A 98 -3.29 3.82 -3.00
N TYR A 99 -4.44 4.22 -2.49
CA TYR A 99 -5.54 4.82 -3.23
C TYR A 99 -5.87 6.18 -2.63
N PHE A 100 -6.09 7.20 -3.46
CA PHE A 100 -6.52 8.52 -3.02
C PHE A 100 -7.79 8.91 -3.78
N ASN A 101 -8.82 9.33 -3.06
CA ASN A 101 -10.12 9.70 -3.63
C ASN A 101 -10.36 11.22 -3.70
N GLY A 102 -9.30 12.03 -3.60
CA GLY A 102 -9.39 13.50 -3.48
C GLY A 102 -9.49 14.01 -2.05
N SER A 103 -9.84 13.18 -1.06
CA SER A 103 -9.99 13.57 0.35
C SER A 103 -9.21 12.70 1.33
N ILE A 104 -9.21 11.38 1.10
CA ILE A 104 -8.63 10.36 1.97
C ILE A 104 -7.69 9.45 1.18
N ALA A 105 -6.51 9.20 1.74
CA ALA A 105 -5.57 8.18 1.32
C ALA A 105 -5.81 6.87 2.09
N GLN A 106 -5.99 5.77 1.36
CA GLN A 106 -6.01 4.40 1.89
C GLN A 106 -4.74 3.66 1.47
N PHE A 107 -4.06 3.02 2.41
CA PHE A 107 -2.88 2.18 2.15
C PHE A 107 -3.23 0.70 2.28
N TYR A 108 -2.54 -0.14 1.50
CA TYR A 108 -2.77 -1.59 1.46
C TYR A 108 -1.55 -2.40 1.91
N ASN A 109 -1.78 -3.57 2.51
CA ASN A 109 -0.80 -4.63 2.81
C ASN A 109 -1.24 -6.02 2.35
N ASP A 110 -2.29 -6.09 1.53
CA ASP A 110 -2.74 -7.33 0.91
C ASP A 110 -1.68 -7.88 -0.06
N LEU A 111 -1.51 -9.19 -0.05
CA LEU A 111 -0.77 -9.92 -1.08
C LEU A 111 -1.80 -10.63 -1.97
N HIS A 112 -1.88 -10.20 -3.22
CA HIS A 112 -2.74 -10.81 -4.22
C HIS A 112 -1.94 -11.68 -5.18
N ILE A 113 -2.58 -12.77 -5.60
CA ILE A 113 -2.05 -13.69 -6.60
C ILE A 113 -3.04 -13.74 -7.76
N TYR A 114 -2.56 -13.57 -8.99
CA TYR A 114 -3.33 -13.80 -10.21
C TYR A 114 -2.84 -15.06 -10.92
N ASN A 115 -3.73 -16.02 -11.13
CA ASN A 115 -3.47 -17.26 -11.88
C ASN A 115 -3.77 -17.04 -13.37
N ILE A 116 -2.71 -17.06 -14.19
CA ILE A 116 -2.76 -16.67 -15.61
C ILE A 116 -3.60 -17.63 -16.44
N ASN A 117 -3.56 -18.93 -16.13
CA ASN A 117 -4.32 -19.96 -16.84
C ASN A 117 -5.79 -20.00 -16.41
N ARG A 118 -6.10 -19.78 -15.12
CA ARG A 118 -7.47 -19.91 -14.58
C ARG A 118 -8.31 -18.62 -14.60
N ASP A 119 -7.72 -17.47 -14.98
CA ASP A 119 -8.37 -16.13 -14.89
C ASP A 119 -8.90 -15.85 -13.46
N GLU A 120 -8.13 -16.27 -12.44
CA GLU A 120 -8.55 -16.28 -11.04
C GLU A 120 -7.62 -15.41 -10.18
N TRP A 121 -8.22 -14.52 -9.38
CA TRP A 121 -7.53 -13.75 -8.34
C TRP A 121 -7.72 -14.38 -6.97
N ARG A 122 -6.66 -14.37 -6.16
CA ARG A 122 -6.67 -14.76 -4.75
C ARG A 122 -6.11 -13.66 -3.89
N CYS A 123 -6.67 -13.49 -2.70
CA CYS A 123 -6.08 -12.73 -1.60
C CYS A 123 -5.38 -13.70 -0.65
N VAL A 124 -4.16 -13.38 -0.23
CA VAL A 124 -3.41 -14.10 0.81
C VAL A 124 -3.50 -13.30 2.10
N THR A 125 -4.13 -13.88 3.12
CA THR A 125 -4.00 -13.40 4.49
C THR A 125 -2.81 -14.11 5.15
N SER A 126 -1.83 -13.33 5.61
CA SER A 126 -0.64 -13.80 6.31
C SER A 126 -0.43 -12.94 7.56
N PRO A 127 -0.35 -13.52 8.77
CA PRO A 127 -0.28 -12.75 10.02
C PRO A 127 1.05 -12.01 10.19
N ASN A 128 2.11 -12.47 9.52
CA ASN A 128 3.42 -11.83 9.50
C ASN A 128 3.62 -10.89 8.29
N ALA A 129 2.54 -10.40 7.65
CA ALA A 129 2.66 -9.51 6.51
C ALA A 129 3.29 -8.13 6.88
N PRO A 130 4.01 -7.47 5.95
CA PRO A 130 4.48 -6.10 6.17
C PRO A 130 3.31 -5.12 6.42
N LEU A 131 3.52 -4.08 7.22
CA LEU A 131 2.50 -3.04 7.45
C LEU A 131 2.10 -2.30 6.15
N PRO A 132 0.87 -1.71 6.07
CA PRO A 132 0.36 -1.01 4.88
C PRO A 132 1.33 0.03 4.31
N ARG A 133 1.58 -0.04 3.01
CA ARG A 133 2.63 0.77 2.38
C ARG A 133 2.46 0.95 0.87
N SER A 134 2.93 2.09 0.40
CA SER A 134 3.15 2.40 -1.02
C SER A 134 4.62 2.75 -1.26
N GLY A 135 5.02 2.88 -2.52
CA GLY A 135 6.34 3.44 -2.88
C GLY A 135 7.54 2.60 -2.44
N HIS A 136 7.30 1.39 -1.95
CA HIS A 136 8.31 0.37 -1.66
C HIS A 136 8.94 -0.16 -2.95
N ALA A 137 10.05 -0.86 -2.81
CA ALA A 137 10.60 -1.64 -3.92
C ALA A 137 10.69 -3.10 -3.53
N TRP A 138 10.52 -3.98 -4.53
CA TRP A 138 10.78 -5.40 -4.37
C TRP A 138 11.53 -5.99 -5.58
N THR A 139 12.22 -7.10 -5.36
CA THR A 139 12.88 -7.87 -6.42
C THR A 139 13.01 -9.34 -5.99
N ARG A 140 12.94 -10.26 -6.95
CA ARG A 140 13.40 -11.64 -6.74
C ARG A 140 14.91 -11.70 -6.51
N ALA A 141 15.39 -12.75 -5.86
CA ALA A 141 16.79 -13.19 -5.94
C ALA A 141 17.04 -14.09 -7.16
N SER A 142 18.29 -14.52 -7.38
CA SER A 142 18.62 -15.50 -8.44
C SER A 142 18.42 -16.96 -8.00
N ASN A 143 18.65 -17.26 -6.73
CA ASN A 143 18.55 -18.56 -6.08
C ASN A 143 18.80 -18.35 -4.57
N PRO A 144 17.96 -18.83 -3.63
CA PRO A 144 16.62 -19.41 -3.84
C PRO A 144 15.60 -18.41 -4.41
N ASN A 145 14.43 -18.91 -4.78
CA ASN A 145 13.38 -18.15 -5.48
C ASN A 145 12.52 -17.28 -4.55
N TYR A 146 13.16 -16.58 -3.60
CA TYR A 146 12.47 -15.63 -2.71
C TYR A 146 12.29 -14.26 -3.37
N VAL A 147 11.28 -13.53 -2.92
CA VAL A 147 11.07 -12.10 -3.23
C VAL A 147 11.47 -11.28 -2.01
N TYR A 148 12.28 -10.25 -2.21
CA TYR A 148 12.75 -9.33 -1.17
C TYR A 148 12.12 -7.96 -1.36
N LEU A 149 11.57 -7.38 -0.30
CA LEU A 149 10.90 -6.08 -0.25
C LEU A 149 11.60 -5.18 0.78
N PHE A 150 11.86 -3.91 0.45
CA PHE A 150 12.42 -2.93 1.38
C PHE A 150 11.55 -1.67 1.46
N GLY A 151 11.44 -1.12 2.66
CA GLY A 151 10.93 0.22 2.92
C GLY A 151 9.55 0.51 2.32
N GLY A 152 9.40 1.70 1.74
CA GLY A 152 8.13 2.28 1.33
C GLY A 152 7.70 3.41 2.27
N GLU A 153 6.46 3.85 2.13
CA GLU A 153 5.86 4.92 2.93
C GLU A 153 4.40 4.63 3.28
N PHE A 154 3.97 5.26 4.37
CA PHE A 154 2.59 5.33 4.85
C PHE A 154 2.28 6.79 5.17
N SER A 155 1.04 7.23 5.01
CA SER A 155 0.59 8.53 5.51
C SER A 155 -0.75 8.41 6.23
N SER A 156 -1.02 9.38 7.11
CA SER A 156 -2.35 9.51 7.72
C SER A 156 -3.42 9.73 6.64
N PRO A 157 -4.70 9.37 6.89
CA PRO A 157 -5.78 9.48 5.91
C PRO A 157 -5.86 10.84 5.18
N LYS A 158 -5.68 11.96 5.90
CA LYS A 158 -5.69 13.32 5.34
C LYS A 158 -4.31 13.80 4.83
N GLN A 159 -3.38 12.88 4.58
CA GLN A 159 -1.99 13.10 4.11
C GLN A 159 -1.14 14.11 4.92
N GLY A 160 -1.55 14.48 6.15
CA GLY A 160 -0.87 15.49 6.95
C GLY A 160 0.44 15.04 7.61
N THR A 161 0.66 13.73 7.72
CA THR A 161 1.88 13.11 8.29
C THR A 161 2.35 11.95 7.43
N PHE A 162 3.66 11.84 7.23
CA PHE A 162 4.31 10.81 6.42
C PHE A 162 5.30 10.00 7.26
N HIS A 163 5.22 8.69 7.18
CA HIS A 163 6.18 7.74 7.75
C HIS A 163 6.89 6.99 6.61
N HIS A 164 8.21 6.91 6.66
CA HIS A 164 8.99 6.09 5.74
C HIS A 164 9.53 4.86 6.46
N TYR A 165 9.31 3.69 5.89
CA TYR A 165 9.81 2.44 6.45
C TYR A 165 11.30 2.22 6.10
N SER A 166 12.05 1.63 7.03
CA SER A 166 13.42 1.10 6.83
C SER A 166 13.52 -0.41 7.10
N ASP A 167 12.38 -1.09 7.14
CA ASP A 167 12.30 -2.52 7.36
C ASP A 167 12.65 -3.29 6.08
N PHE A 168 13.00 -4.56 6.25
CA PHE A 168 13.38 -5.44 5.16
C PHE A 168 12.68 -6.79 5.31
N TRP A 169 12.04 -7.24 4.24
CA TRP A 169 11.14 -8.38 4.24
C TRP A 169 11.49 -9.36 3.14
N ARG A 170 11.16 -10.63 3.38
CA ARG A 170 11.31 -11.73 2.44
C ARG A 170 9.99 -12.50 2.37
N LEU A 171 9.41 -12.56 1.18
CA LEU A 171 8.30 -13.45 0.85
C LEU A 171 8.86 -14.74 0.26
N GLU A 172 8.42 -15.88 0.78
CA GLU A 172 8.59 -17.19 0.13
C GLU A 172 7.37 -17.49 -0.75
N PRO A 173 7.47 -17.45 -2.10
CA PRO A 173 6.28 -17.54 -2.96
C PRO A 173 5.65 -18.93 -3.04
N ALA A 174 6.26 -19.96 -2.44
CA ALA A 174 5.70 -21.31 -2.34
C ALA A 174 4.71 -21.45 -1.18
N THR A 175 5.11 -21.01 0.02
CA THR A 175 4.28 -21.01 1.24
C THR A 175 3.43 -19.74 1.39
N ARG A 176 3.74 -18.70 0.62
CA ARG A 176 3.29 -17.30 0.75
C ARG A 176 3.69 -16.66 2.10
N GLU A 177 4.67 -17.24 2.79
CA GLU A 177 5.12 -16.76 4.11
C GLU A 177 5.96 -15.49 3.99
N TRP A 178 5.63 -14.49 4.81
CA TRP A 178 6.44 -13.29 5.02
C TRP A 178 7.35 -13.46 6.23
N THR A 179 8.65 -13.21 6.03
CA THR A 179 9.67 -13.19 7.08
C THR A 179 10.33 -11.82 7.13
N LYS A 180 10.32 -11.16 8.29
CA LYS A 180 11.11 -9.94 8.52
C LYS A 180 12.59 -10.30 8.67
N ILE A 181 13.47 -9.57 7.99
CA ILE A 181 14.92 -9.76 8.07
C ILE A 181 15.50 -8.74 9.04
N GLU A 182 15.82 -9.19 10.25
CA GLU A 182 16.47 -8.37 11.28
C GLU A 182 17.98 -8.24 11.03
N VAL A 183 18.43 -7.00 10.79
CA VAL A 183 19.81 -6.66 10.41
C VAL A 183 20.57 -6.16 11.63
N LYS A 184 21.71 -6.78 11.97
CA LYS A 184 22.44 -6.53 13.23
C LYS A 184 23.23 -5.21 13.26
N GLY A 185 22.50 -4.12 13.53
CA GLY A 185 23.00 -2.79 13.90
C GLY A 185 22.44 -1.69 12.99
N LYS A 186 21.90 -0.61 13.58
CA LYS A 186 21.14 0.46 12.90
C LYS A 186 21.90 1.04 11.68
N ASP A 187 23.17 1.40 11.86
CA ASP A 187 24.03 1.99 10.81
C ASP A 187 24.48 1.00 9.72
N LYS A 188 24.13 -0.29 9.84
CA LYS A 188 24.44 -1.33 8.84
C LYS A 188 23.25 -1.67 7.95
N SER A 189 22.19 -0.87 7.97
CA SER A 189 21.01 -1.04 7.12
C SER A 189 20.75 0.25 6.31
N PRO A 190 20.08 0.17 5.13
CA PRO A 190 19.71 1.38 4.41
C PRO A 190 18.76 2.23 5.27
N PRO A 191 18.95 3.57 5.37
CA PRO A 191 17.96 4.41 6.04
C PRO A 191 16.62 4.39 5.30
N ALA A 192 15.56 4.66 6.07
CA ALA A 192 14.15 4.71 5.64
C ALA A 192 13.95 5.49 4.33
N ARG A 193 13.08 4.99 3.44
CA ARG A 193 12.85 5.61 2.12
C ARG A 193 11.65 5.04 1.37
N SER A 194 11.12 5.84 0.46
CA SER A 194 10.23 5.43 -0.64
C SER A 194 10.76 5.88 -2.00
N GLY A 195 10.06 5.56 -3.09
CA GLY A 195 10.40 5.96 -4.47
C GLY A 195 11.75 5.45 -4.99
N HIS A 196 12.37 4.52 -4.25
CA HIS A 196 13.65 3.90 -4.58
C HIS A 196 13.45 2.74 -5.56
N ARG A 197 14.54 2.16 -6.05
CA ARG A 197 14.47 0.91 -6.83
C ARG A 197 15.41 -0.15 -6.29
N MET A 198 14.94 -1.38 -6.37
CA MET A 198 15.72 -2.58 -6.10
C MET A 198 15.85 -3.40 -7.38
N THR A 199 16.97 -4.11 -7.51
CA THR A 199 17.18 -5.13 -8.53
C THR A 199 18.18 -6.16 -8.01
N TYR A 200 18.52 -7.18 -8.79
CA TYR A 200 19.35 -8.29 -8.32
C TYR A 200 20.51 -8.62 -9.27
N TRP A 201 21.57 -9.17 -8.70
CA TRP A 201 22.70 -9.76 -9.42
C TRP A 201 23.28 -10.94 -8.64
N LYS A 202 23.13 -12.17 -9.16
CA LYS A 202 23.53 -13.41 -8.47
C LYS A 202 22.85 -13.49 -7.09
N GLN A 203 23.59 -13.77 -6.02
CA GLN A 203 23.05 -13.77 -4.65
C GLN A 203 22.84 -12.37 -4.05
N TYR A 204 23.15 -11.29 -4.78
CA TYR A 204 23.11 -9.94 -4.23
C TYR A 204 21.85 -9.19 -4.64
N ILE A 205 21.16 -8.61 -3.66
CA ILE A 205 20.11 -7.61 -3.89
C ILE A 205 20.77 -6.23 -3.88
N ILE A 206 20.39 -5.37 -4.82
CA ILE A 206 20.97 -4.06 -5.04
C ILE A 206 19.88 -3.01 -4.87
N LEU A 207 20.08 -2.06 -3.95
CA LEU A 207 19.18 -0.95 -3.67
C LEU A 207 19.88 0.37 -3.98
N PHE A 208 19.19 1.29 -4.66
CA PHE A 208 19.72 2.63 -4.94
C PHE A 208 18.65 3.72 -4.74
N GLY A 209 19.09 4.90 -4.30
CA GLY A 209 18.31 6.15 -4.36
C GLY A 209 17.00 6.12 -3.58
N GLY A 210 15.98 6.78 -4.15
CA GLY A 210 14.69 7.07 -3.50
C GLY A 210 14.65 8.46 -2.88
N PHE A 211 13.67 8.68 -2.01
CA PHE A 211 13.55 9.89 -1.20
C PHE A 211 13.14 9.59 0.24
N GLN A 212 13.40 10.57 1.10
CA GLN A 212 12.78 10.76 2.40
C GLN A 212 12.00 12.06 2.30
N ASP A 213 10.70 12.03 2.46
CA ASP A 213 9.94 13.26 2.68
C ASP A 213 9.87 13.59 4.17
N THR A 214 9.69 14.87 4.44
CA THR A 214 9.43 15.40 5.78
C THR A 214 8.48 16.57 5.60
N SER A 215 7.66 16.87 6.61
CA SER A 215 6.68 17.97 6.57
C SER A 215 7.25 19.36 6.24
N ASN A 216 8.57 19.52 6.17
CA ASN A 216 9.27 20.74 5.76
C ASN A 216 10.11 20.62 4.47
N GLN A 217 10.59 19.42 4.08
CA GLN A 217 11.38 19.26 2.84
C GLN A 217 11.53 17.79 2.39
N THR A 218 11.29 17.55 1.09
CA THR A 218 11.68 16.30 0.42
C THR A 218 13.20 16.23 0.20
N LYS A 219 13.80 15.08 0.49
CA LYS A 219 15.24 14.80 0.41
C LYS A 219 15.49 13.54 -0.43
N TYR A 220 15.93 13.75 -1.67
CA TYR A 220 16.35 12.66 -2.56
C TYR A 220 17.66 12.02 -2.10
N LEU A 221 17.79 10.71 -2.30
CA LEU A 221 18.93 9.89 -1.91
C LEU A 221 19.77 9.46 -3.12
N ALA A 222 21.06 9.19 -2.88
CA ALA A 222 22.06 8.77 -3.89
C ALA A 222 23.03 7.70 -3.35
N ASP A 223 22.64 7.03 -2.27
CA ASP A 223 23.38 5.93 -1.66
C ASP A 223 23.08 4.61 -2.39
N LEU A 224 24.07 3.71 -2.34
CA LEU A 224 24.05 2.39 -2.95
C LEU A 224 24.22 1.35 -1.84
N TRP A 225 23.28 0.42 -1.75
CA TRP A 225 23.29 -0.66 -0.77
C TRP A 225 23.22 -2.02 -1.48
N ILE A 226 23.95 -2.99 -0.93
CA ILE A 226 24.05 -4.34 -1.47
C ILE A 226 23.82 -5.33 -0.35
N PHE A 227 22.76 -6.14 -0.44
CA PHE A 227 22.47 -7.21 0.53
C PHE A 227 23.00 -8.54 0.00
N ASP A 228 23.74 -9.26 0.82
CA ASP A 228 24.13 -10.64 0.59
C ASP A 228 23.04 -11.60 1.12
N THR A 229 22.34 -12.30 0.22
CA THR A 229 21.26 -13.24 0.60
C THR A 229 21.75 -14.54 1.23
N VAL A 230 23.06 -14.81 1.23
CA VAL A 230 23.68 -15.96 1.91
C VAL A 230 24.09 -15.57 3.33
N ASN A 231 24.80 -14.45 3.48
CA ASN A 231 25.31 -13.99 4.76
C ASN A 231 24.29 -13.18 5.60
N TYR A 232 23.19 -12.74 4.99
CA TYR A 232 22.18 -11.82 5.58
C TYR A 232 22.79 -10.49 6.07
N VAL A 233 23.72 -9.94 5.29
CA VAL A 233 24.43 -8.68 5.60
C VAL A 233 24.21 -7.66 4.49
N TRP A 234 23.87 -6.43 4.88
CA TRP A 234 23.90 -5.25 4.01
C TRP A 234 25.28 -4.60 4.02
N HIS A 235 25.71 -4.15 2.84
CA HIS A 235 26.96 -3.42 2.62
C HIS A 235 26.68 -2.11 1.90
N CYS A 236 27.24 -1.00 2.38
CA CYS A 236 27.30 0.28 1.68
C CYS A 236 28.71 0.45 1.08
N PRO A 237 28.92 0.31 -0.25
CA PRO A 237 30.26 0.27 -0.82
C PRO A 237 30.92 1.66 -0.84
N VAL A 238 32.15 1.74 -0.33
CA VAL A 238 32.95 2.97 -0.39
C VAL A 238 33.49 3.16 -1.81
N LEU A 239 32.81 4.02 -2.57
CA LEU A 239 33.17 4.37 -3.95
C LEU A 239 34.35 5.37 -4.00
N PRO A 240 35.29 5.26 -4.96
CA PRO A 240 36.37 6.23 -5.13
C PRO A 240 35.86 7.69 -5.31
N PRO A 241 36.42 8.70 -4.61
CA PRO A 241 35.89 10.07 -4.64
C PRO A 241 35.79 10.74 -6.02
N ALA A 242 36.67 10.37 -6.96
CA ALA A 242 36.68 10.90 -8.32
C ALA A 242 35.73 10.16 -9.29
N GLN A 243 34.91 9.23 -8.81
CA GLN A 243 34.02 8.44 -9.65
C GLN A 243 32.74 9.19 -10.04
N LEU A 244 32.43 9.21 -11.33
CA LEU A 244 31.09 9.56 -11.81
C LEU A 244 30.07 8.51 -11.35
N LYS A 245 29.14 8.94 -10.50
CA LYS A 245 27.98 8.18 -9.99
C LYS A 245 26.67 8.93 -10.35
N PRO A 246 25.48 8.29 -10.26
CA PRO A 246 24.22 8.98 -10.50
C PRO A 246 23.93 10.05 -9.43
N ASP A 247 23.30 11.14 -9.85
CA ASP A 247 22.70 12.14 -8.95
C ASP A 247 21.57 11.53 -8.11
N ALA A 248 21.25 12.18 -6.98
CA ALA A 248 20.11 11.81 -6.14
C ALA A 248 18.77 11.84 -6.90
N ARG A 249 18.00 10.76 -6.80
CA ARG A 249 16.80 10.53 -7.61
C ARG A 249 15.87 9.44 -7.07
N SER A 250 14.60 9.57 -7.44
CA SER A 250 13.51 8.60 -7.30
C SER A 250 12.95 8.22 -8.68
N SER A 251 11.92 7.37 -8.74
CA SER A 251 11.12 7.07 -9.95
C SER A 251 11.90 6.68 -11.20
N PHE A 252 13.13 6.18 -11.04
CA PHE A 252 14.01 5.76 -12.13
C PHE A 252 13.76 4.31 -12.53
N THR A 253 14.38 3.89 -13.63
CA THR A 253 14.44 2.48 -14.03
C THR A 253 15.75 1.85 -13.54
N PHE A 254 15.67 0.66 -12.93
CA PHE A 254 16.82 -0.12 -12.49
C PHE A 254 16.63 -1.60 -12.85
N LEU A 255 17.40 -2.09 -13.81
CA LEU A 255 17.22 -3.42 -14.41
C LEU A 255 18.43 -4.34 -14.16
N PRO A 256 18.22 -5.65 -13.98
CA PRO A 256 19.31 -6.60 -13.79
C PRO A 256 20.08 -6.79 -15.10
N SER A 257 21.35 -7.16 -14.98
CA SER A 257 22.26 -7.40 -16.11
C SER A 257 23.29 -8.47 -15.73
N GLU A 258 23.88 -9.15 -16.71
CA GLU A 258 24.82 -10.26 -16.51
C GLU A 258 26.00 -9.89 -15.60
N GLN A 259 26.44 -8.63 -15.65
CA GLN A 259 27.62 -8.10 -14.95
C GLN A 259 27.26 -7.02 -13.92
N GLY A 260 26.00 -6.97 -13.44
CA GLY A 260 25.52 -6.05 -12.41
C GLY A 260 24.13 -5.49 -12.72
N ALA A 261 23.99 -4.16 -12.75
CA ALA A 261 22.68 -3.50 -12.97
C ALA A 261 22.77 -2.28 -13.90
N SER A 262 21.68 -1.97 -14.59
CA SER A 262 21.55 -0.82 -15.49
C SER A 262 20.51 0.17 -14.98
N LEU A 263 20.93 1.43 -14.80
CA LEU A 263 20.11 2.55 -14.38
C LEU A 263 19.81 3.46 -15.58
N PHE A 264 18.56 3.90 -15.71
CA PHE A 264 18.15 4.94 -16.65
C PHE A 264 17.15 5.91 -16.02
N GLY A 265 17.39 7.20 -16.23
CA GLY A 265 16.46 8.28 -15.92
C GLY A 265 16.15 8.48 -14.43
N GLY A 266 14.94 8.93 -14.12
CA GLY A 266 14.43 9.24 -12.78
C GLY A 266 13.95 10.68 -12.60
N TYR A 267 13.44 10.99 -11.42
CA TYR A 267 13.03 12.33 -11.01
C TYR A 267 13.74 12.77 -9.73
N SER A 268 14.08 14.06 -9.63
CA SER A 268 14.31 14.74 -8.34
C SER A 268 14.02 16.23 -8.43
N ARG A 269 13.94 16.91 -7.29
CA ARG A 269 13.92 18.38 -7.22
C ARG A 269 15.30 18.91 -6.83
N VAL A 270 15.83 19.87 -7.59
CA VAL A 270 17.19 20.42 -7.41
C VAL A 270 17.14 21.89 -6.99
N LYS A 271 18.02 22.29 -6.06
CA LYS A 271 18.11 23.69 -5.60
C LYS A 271 18.77 24.54 -6.69
N ALA A 272 18.04 25.52 -7.21
CA ALA A 272 18.52 26.49 -8.18
C ALA A 272 18.32 27.91 -7.65
N THR A 273 19.29 28.79 -7.91
CA THR A 273 19.25 30.19 -7.48
C THR A 273 18.65 31.05 -8.59
N VAL A 274 17.38 31.42 -8.43
CA VAL A 274 16.65 32.29 -9.37
C VAL A 274 16.91 33.75 -8.99
N GLN A 275 17.28 34.57 -9.98
CA GLN A 275 17.34 36.02 -9.81
C GLN A 275 15.95 36.62 -9.96
N LEU A 276 15.46 37.35 -8.96
CA LEU A 276 14.18 38.03 -9.05
C LEU A 276 14.21 39.08 -10.16
N LYS A 277 13.30 38.96 -11.14
CA LYS A 277 13.16 39.95 -12.22
C LYS A 277 12.74 41.30 -11.62
N LYS A 278 13.36 42.38 -12.09
CA LYS A 278 13.11 43.75 -11.62
C LYS A 278 11.69 44.20 -11.96
N GLN A 279 10.79 44.25 -10.97
CA GLN A 279 9.53 45.00 -11.11
C GLN A 279 9.82 46.47 -11.45
N LYS A 280 9.02 47.07 -12.34
CA LYS A 280 9.24 48.42 -12.89
C LYS A 280 8.84 49.57 -11.93
N LYS A 281 9.22 49.51 -10.66
CA LYS A 281 9.19 50.63 -9.69
C LYS A 281 10.03 50.28 -8.45
N GLY A 282 10.89 51.20 -8.01
CA GLY A 282 11.75 51.04 -6.82
C GLY A 282 13.20 50.64 -7.12
N ASN A 283 14.12 51.16 -6.30
CA ASN A 283 15.57 50.93 -6.43
C ASN A 283 16.09 50.11 -5.24
N GLN A 284 15.65 48.85 -5.15
CA GLN A 284 16.13 47.88 -4.15
C GLN A 284 17.15 46.90 -4.77
N PRO A 285 18.05 46.31 -3.95
CA PRO A 285 19.09 45.38 -4.42
C PRO A 285 18.51 44.06 -4.96
N GLN A 286 19.30 43.36 -5.79
CA GLN A 286 18.92 42.07 -6.35
C GLN A 286 18.77 40.99 -5.27
N GLY A 287 17.54 40.63 -4.93
CA GLY A 287 17.24 39.43 -4.19
C GLY A 287 17.49 38.18 -5.03
N GLN A 288 18.25 37.22 -4.49
CA GLN A 288 18.36 35.87 -5.02
C GLN A 288 17.48 34.94 -4.19
N LYS A 289 16.56 34.21 -4.84
CA LYS A 289 15.71 33.19 -4.19
C LYS A 289 16.19 31.80 -4.60
N ASN A 290 16.48 30.95 -3.63
CA ASN A 290 16.71 29.53 -3.89
C ASN A 290 15.36 28.83 -4.01
N VAL A 291 15.12 28.18 -5.15
CA VAL A 291 13.89 27.46 -5.49
C VAL A 291 14.25 26.00 -5.79
N LEU A 292 13.35 25.06 -5.47
CA LEU A 292 13.46 23.66 -5.85
C LEU A 292 12.79 23.44 -7.21
N ILE A 293 13.58 23.31 -8.27
CA ILE A 293 13.11 23.11 -9.64
C ILE A 293 13.02 21.59 -9.93
N PRO A 294 11.97 21.09 -10.61
CA PRO A 294 11.90 19.70 -11.07
C PRO A 294 13.05 19.35 -12.03
N LYS A 295 13.60 18.15 -11.90
CA LYS A 295 14.63 17.58 -12.78
C LYS A 295 14.24 16.15 -13.15
N VAL A 296 13.73 15.96 -14.35
CA VAL A 296 13.70 14.65 -14.99
C VAL A 296 15.12 14.34 -15.50
N HIS A 297 15.66 13.18 -15.13
CA HIS A 297 16.99 12.76 -15.53
C HIS A 297 16.91 11.96 -16.83
N GLU A 298 17.91 12.10 -17.69
CA GLU A 298 18.02 11.39 -18.98
C GLU A 298 19.27 10.52 -19.09
N ASP A 299 20.11 10.51 -18.04
CA ASP A 299 21.37 9.81 -18.08
C ASP A 299 21.23 8.31 -17.81
N CYS A 300 22.17 7.55 -18.37
CA CYS A 300 22.27 6.12 -18.18
C CYS A 300 23.58 5.80 -17.47
N PHE A 301 23.49 4.92 -16.47
CA PHE A 301 24.62 4.38 -15.74
C PHE A 301 24.57 2.85 -15.73
N PHE A 302 25.74 2.23 -15.68
CA PHE A 302 25.87 0.81 -15.42
C PHE A 302 26.62 0.61 -14.11
N LEU A 303 26.01 -0.11 -13.16
CA LEU A 303 26.70 -0.60 -11.98
C LEU A 303 27.37 -1.92 -12.36
N ARG A 304 28.67 -1.88 -12.64
CA ARG A 304 29.47 -3.09 -12.82
C ARG A 304 29.72 -3.73 -11.46
N MET A 305 29.49 -5.04 -11.36
CA MET A 305 29.77 -5.84 -10.17
C MET A 305 30.71 -7.00 -10.49
N SER A 306 31.60 -7.31 -9.56
CA SER A 306 32.49 -8.48 -9.58
C SER A 306 32.43 -9.18 -8.23
N LEU A 307 32.42 -10.52 -8.25
CA LEU A 307 32.44 -11.32 -7.04
C LEU A 307 33.77 -11.10 -6.27
N PRO A 308 33.80 -11.33 -4.95
CA PRO A 308 35.04 -11.53 -4.23
C PRO A 308 35.92 -12.63 -4.86
N ALA A 309 37.22 -12.59 -4.60
CA ALA A 309 38.10 -13.68 -4.97
C ALA A 309 37.77 -14.95 -4.16
N THR A 310 38.05 -16.14 -4.71
CA THR A 310 37.66 -17.43 -4.09
C THR A 310 38.39 -17.74 -2.79
N ASP A 311 39.48 -17.03 -2.51
CA ASP A 311 40.30 -17.06 -1.29
C ASP A 311 39.96 -15.92 -0.31
N ALA A 312 39.02 -15.04 -0.65
CA ALA A 312 38.59 -13.95 0.22
C ALA A 312 37.73 -14.45 1.40
N ASN A 313 37.78 -13.71 2.51
CA ASN A 313 36.94 -13.98 3.69
C ASN A 313 35.44 -14.00 3.30
N ALA A 314 34.66 -14.88 3.94
CA ALA A 314 33.23 -15.09 3.61
C ALA A 314 32.36 -13.81 3.68
N ASN A 315 32.76 -12.81 4.48
CA ASN A 315 32.08 -11.53 4.65
C ASN A 315 32.63 -10.40 3.73
N THR A 316 33.51 -10.72 2.78
CA THR A 316 34.05 -9.71 1.84
C THR A 316 32.96 -9.31 0.84
N PRO A 317 32.58 -8.03 0.73
CA PRO A 317 31.55 -7.58 -0.20
C PRO A 317 32.00 -7.67 -1.66
N PRO A 318 31.07 -7.79 -2.62
CA PRO A 318 31.39 -7.71 -4.04
C PRO A 318 31.96 -6.34 -4.39
N ALA A 319 33.02 -6.30 -5.20
CA ALA A 319 33.59 -5.05 -5.68
C ALA A 319 32.69 -4.46 -6.78
N VAL A 320 32.39 -3.16 -6.67
CA VAL A 320 31.44 -2.48 -7.57
C VAL A 320 31.99 -1.19 -8.16
N ARG A 321 31.54 -0.84 -9.37
CA ARG A 321 31.97 0.36 -10.08
C ARG A 321 30.86 0.89 -11.00
N TRP A 322 30.34 2.09 -10.70
CA TRP A 322 29.52 2.86 -11.65
C TRP A 322 30.31 3.24 -12.91
N GLU A 323 29.67 3.09 -14.06
CA GLU A 323 30.13 3.49 -15.39
C GLU A 323 29.05 4.39 -16.03
N LYS A 324 29.33 5.68 -16.22
CA LYS A 324 28.41 6.57 -16.95
C LYS A 324 28.43 6.20 -18.43
N ARG A 325 27.25 5.93 -19.00
CA ARG A 325 27.07 5.61 -20.42
C ARG A 325 26.63 6.87 -21.19
N LYS A 326 26.70 6.80 -22.51
CA LYS A 326 26.07 7.82 -23.39
C LYS A 326 24.55 7.80 -23.20
N LYS A 327 23.87 8.92 -23.47
CA LYS A 327 22.39 8.95 -23.55
C LYS A 327 21.91 7.86 -24.52
N PRO A 328 20.87 7.08 -24.20
CA PRO A 328 20.39 6.02 -25.08
C PRO A 328 19.96 6.56 -26.45
N ALA A 329 20.25 5.81 -27.51
CA ALA A 329 19.80 6.17 -28.85
C ALA A 329 18.28 5.97 -28.97
N ASN A 330 17.60 6.90 -29.65
CA ASN A 330 16.16 6.89 -29.92
C ASN A 330 15.27 6.86 -28.64
N ALA A 331 15.76 7.38 -27.50
CA ALA A 331 14.97 7.48 -26.27
C ALA A 331 13.66 8.27 -26.51
N PRO A 332 12.56 7.96 -25.80
CA PRO A 332 11.27 8.63 -25.98
C PRO A 332 11.36 10.15 -25.83
N THR A 333 10.58 10.87 -26.64
CA THR A 333 10.48 12.34 -26.63
C THR A 333 9.00 12.73 -26.64
N PRO A 334 8.57 13.73 -25.84
CA PRO A 334 9.38 14.48 -24.88
C PRO A 334 9.75 13.68 -23.62
N VAL A 335 10.57 14.29 -22.78
CA VAL A 335 11.25 13.69 -21.63
C VAL A 335 10.28 13.48 -20.48
N ARG A 336 10.10 12.23 -20.03
CA ARG A 336 9.01 11.84 -19.14
C ARG A 336 9.46 11.24 -17.81
N ALA A 337 8.81 11.68 -16.73
CA ALA A 337 8.85 11.07 -15.40
C ALA A 337 7.86 9.89 -15.33
N GLY A 338 7.93 9.10 -14.25
CA GLY A 338 7.01 7.99 -13.97
C GLY A 338 6.91 6.88 -15.02
N ALA A 339 7.76 6.86 -16.06
CA ALA A 339 7.79 5.80 -17.06
C ALA A 339 8.51 4.57 -16.49
N THR A 340 7.72 3.58 -16.11
CA THR A 340 8.20 2.32 -15.54
C THR A 340 8.72 1.38 -16.62
N MET A 341 9.61 0.45 -16.25
CA MET A 341 10.20 -0.52 -17.18
C MET A 341 10.35 -1.90 -16.55
N ALA A 342 9.83 -2.94 -17.23
CA ALA A 342 10.02 -4.34 -16.83
C ALA A 342 11.19 -5.00 -17.59
N TYR A 343 11.94 -5.88 -16.93
CA TYR A 343 13.03 -6.62 -17.58
C TYR A 343 12.52 -7.77 -18.45
N HIS A 344 13.00 -7.87 -19.69
CA HIS A 344 12.76 -9.00 -20.57
C HIS A 344 13.95 -9.31 -21.49
N LYS A 345 14.65 -10.44 -21.24
CA LYS A 345 15.70 -11.01 -22.11
C LYS A 345 16.73 -9.98 -22.61
N GLY A 346 17.39 -9.30 -21.67
CA GLY A 346 18.39 -8.24 -21.99
C GLY A 346 17.80 -6.91 -22.48
N ARG A 347 16.47 -6.76 -22.44
CA ARG A 347 15.74 -5.52 -22.74
C ARG A 347 15.04 -5.00 -21.48
N GLY A 348 14.78 -3.70 -21.43
CA GLY A 348 13.75 -3.12 -20.58
C GLY A 348 12.55 -2.71 -21.44
N ILE A 349 11.35 -3.14 -21.08
CA ILE A 349 10.10 -2.78 -21.77
C ILE A 349 9.45 -1.63 -21.01
N LEU A 350 9.47 -0.43 -21.60
CA LEU A 350 8.89 0.80 -21.08
C LEU A 350 7.43 0.94 -21.50
N PHE A 351 6.60 1.43 -20.59
CA PHE A 351 5.25 1.90 -20.87
C PHE A 351 5.02 3.31 -20.29
N GLY A 352 4.28 4.14 -21.02
CA GLY A 352 3.70 5.38 -20.53
C GLY A 352 4.67 6.44 -20.00
N GLY A 353 4.29 7.06 -18.88
CA GLY A 353 4.96 8.19 -18.23
C GLY A 353 4.22 9.52 -18.43
N VAL A 354 4.75 10.59 -17.83
CA VAL A 354 4.23 11.97 -17.88
C VAL A 354 5.34 12.97 -18.20
N HIS A 355 5.07 13.95 -19.06
CA HIS A 355 5.93 15.10 -19.34
C HIS A 355 5.22 16.39 -18.92
N ASP A 356 5.86 17.20 -18.08
CA ASP A 356 5.28 18.44 -17.58
C ASP A 356 5.67 19.65 -18.43
N VAL A 357 4.67 20.47 -18.76
CA VAL A 357 4.76 21.68 -19.56
C VAL A 357 4.38 22.88 -18.68
N GLU A 358 5.41 23.58 -18.18
CA GLU A 358 5.25 24.82 -17.44
C GLU A 358 4.79 25.94 -18.40
N GLN A 359 3.49 26.28 -18.39
CA GLN A 359 2.92 27.35 -19.23
C GLN A 359 2.96 28.73 -18.57
N SER A 360 2.80 28.83 -17.24
CA SER A 360 2.82 30.08 -16.49
C SER A 360 3.41 29.92 -15.08
N GLU A 361 3.44 30.99 -14.27
CA GLU A 361 3.77 30.89 -12.83
C GLU A 361 2.58 30.35 -11.99
N GLU A 362 1.42 30.12 -12.60
CA GLU A 362 0.14 29.76 -11.95
C GLU A 362 -0.46 28.44 -12.47
N GLY A 363 0.07 27.85 -13.56
CA GLY A 363 -0.43 26.60 -14.14
C GLY A 363 0.66 25.74 -14.79
N MET A 364 0.59 24.43 -14.56
CA MET A 364 1.45 23.39 -15.15
C MET A 364 0.55 22.31 -15.77
N ASP A 365 0.66 22.13 -17.08
CA ASP A 365 -0.01 21.03 -17.79
C ASP A 365 0.86 19.78 -17.80
N SER A 366 0.24 18.61 -17.82
CA SER A 366 0.92 17.31 -17.83
C SER A 366 0.50 16.49 -19.05
N GLU A 367 1.42 16.26 -19.99
CA GLU A 367 1.26 15.39 -21.16
C GLU A 367 1.53 13.93 -20.75
N PHE A 368 0.48 13.10 -20.73
CA PHE A 368 0.58 11.67 -20.39
C PHE A 368 0.75 10.79 -21.63
N PHE A 369 1.41 9.63 -21.47
CA PHE A 369 1.67 8.69 -22.56
C PHE A 369 1.15 7.28 -22.27
N ASN A 370 0.93 6.51 -23.34
CA ASN A 370 0.66 5.07 -23.35
C ASN A 370 1.55 4.29 -24.35
N GLN A 371 2.63 4.92 -24.82
CA GLN A 371 3.53 4.34 -25.82
C GLN A 371 4.40 3.23 -25.20
N LEU A 372 4.60 2.13 -25.95
CA LEU A 372 5.51 1.04 -25.57
C LEU A 372 6.86 1.16 -26.29
N PHE A 373 7.96 0.93 -25.56
CA PHE A 373 9.30 0.85 -26.13
C PHE A 373 10.14 -0.27 -25.51
N ALA A 374 10.95 -0.95 -26.33
CA ALA A 374 12.00 -1.84 -25.86
C ALA A 374 13.36 -1.13 -25.87
N TRP A 375 13.92 -0.84 -24.69
CA TRP A 375 15.33 -0.47 -24.53
C TRP A 375 16.19 -1.73 -24.55
N ASN A 376 16.99 -1.93 -25.61
CA ASN A 376 18.04 -2.94 -25.58
C ASN A 376 19.19 -2.41 -24.70
N ILE A 377 19.45 -3.10 -23.58
CA ILE A 377 20.37 -2.62 -22.53
C ILE A 377 21.81 -2.61 -23.07
N GLU A 378 22.25 -3.69 -23.72
CA GLU A 378 23.61 -3.82 -24.26
C GLU A 378 23.90 -2.72 -25.30
N ARG A 379 23.10 -2.65 -26.37
CA ARG A 379 23.24 -1.70 -27.48
C ARG A 379 22.86 -0.26 -27.12
N ASN A 380 22.29 -0.06 -25.93
CA ASN A 380 21.85 1.22 -25.38
C ASN A 380 20.95 2.00 -26.35
N ARG A 381 19.91 1.34 -26.88
CA ARG A 381 18.99 1.89 -27.88
C ARG A 381 17.55 1.50 -27.56
N PHE A 382 16.64 2.47 -27.62
CA PHE A 382 15.20 2.24 -27.60
C PHE A 382 14.68 1.91 -29.01
N MET A 383 13.68 1.04 -29.06
CA MET A 383 12.92 0.70 -30.26
C MET A 383 11.42 0.77 -29.89
N PRO A 384 10.56 1.50 -30.63
CA PRO A 384 9.13 1.49 -30.35
C PRO A 384 8.55 0.08 -30.59
N LEU A 385 7.64 -0.33 -29.71
CA LEU A 385 6.80 -1.51 -29.90
C LEU A 385 5.41 -1.02 -30.31
N VAL A 386 4.95 -1.45 -31.47
CA VAL A 386 3.66 -1.04 -32.04
C VAL A 386 2.89 -2.31 -32.36
N SER A 387 1.63 -2.38 -31.92
CA SER A 387 0.71 -3.48 -32.19
C SER A 387 0.48 -3.67 -33.70
N ARG A 388 0.25 -4.90 -34.14
CA ARG A 388 0.10 -5.27 -35.55
C ARG A 388 -0.96 -6.35 -35.70
N LYS A 389 -2.05 -6.05 -36.43
CA LYS A 389 -3.10 -7.02 -36.72
C LYS A 389 -2.50 -8.33 -37.28
N PRO A 390 -2.88 -9.52 -36.78
CA PRO A 390 -2.38 -10.80 -37.25
C PRO A 390 -2.42 -10.91 -38.78
N ARG A 391 -1.26 -11.16 -39.39
CA ARG A 391 -1.16 -11.28 -40.85
C ARG A 391 -1.79 -12.60 -41.29
N GLN A 392 -3.08 -12.55 -41.65
CA GLN A 392 -3.83 -13.70 -42.16
C GLN A 392 -3.07 -14.39 -43.31
N GLN A 393 -2.41 -15.50 -42.99
CA GLN A 393 -1.95 -16.43 -44.01
C GLN A 393 -3.19 -17.13 -44.56
N LYS A 394 -3.52 -16.90 -45.83
CA LYS A 394 -4.48 -17.74 -46.54
C LYS A 394 -3.94 -19.18 -46.50
N LYS A 395 -4.58 -20.04 -45.71
CA LYS A 395 -4.37 -21.48 -45.76
C LYS A 395 -4.87 -21.98 -47.12
N ASN A 396 -4.01 -21.93 -48.14
CA ASN A 396 -4.23 -22.70 -49.35
C ASN A 396 -4.29 -24.18 -48.92
N ALA A 397 -5.44 -24.82 -49.12
CA ALA A 397 -5.64 -26.20 -48.71
C ALA A 397 -4.63 -27.11 -49.45
N PRO A 398 -3.88 -27.96 -48.74
CA PRO A 398 -2.97 -28.90 -49.38
C PRO A 398 -3.79 -30.01 -50.05
N GLU A 399 -3.66 -30.15 -51.37
CA GLU A 399 -4.25 -31.28 -52.10
C GLU A 399 -3.70 -32.61 -51.55
N GLN A 400 -4.59 -33.55 -51.23
CA GLN A 400 -4.21 -34.84 -50.65
C GLN A 400 -3.47 -35.74 -51.65
N ARG A 401 -2.13 -35.62 -51.72
CA ARG A 401 -1.27 -36.66 -52.29
C ARG A 401 -0.91 -37.67 -51.21
N VAL A 402 -1.77 -38.68 -51.03
CA VAL A 402 -1.57 -39.79 -50.08
C VAL A 402 -0.34 -40.62 -50.47
N GLY A 403 0.81 -40.25 -49.90
CA GLY A 403 2.06 -41.00 -50.04
C GLY A 403 2.00 -42.36 -49.36
N ARG A 404 2.77 -43.33 -49.87
CA ARG A 404 2.83 -44.73 -49.41
C ARG A 404 3.06 -44.92 -47.89
N ARG A 405 3.59 -43.89 -47.21
CA ARG A 405 3.87 -43.87 -45.76
C ARG A 405 2.61 -43.64 -44.90
N GLY A 406 1.62 -42.89 -45.39
CA GLY A 406 0.38 -42.62 -44.64
C GLY A 406 -0.51 -43.87 -44.47
N ARG A 407 -0.49 -44.78 -45.45
CA ARG A 407 -1.16 -46.10 -45.32
C ARG A 407 -0.53 -46.98 -44.25
N ALA A 408 0.77 -46.84 -43.96
CA ALA A 408 1.40 -47.61 -42.89
C ALA A 408 0.89 -47.18 -41.51
N GLN A 409 0.77 -45.86 -41.29
CA GLN A 409 0.29 -45.32 -40.01
C GLN A 409 -1.20 -45.64 -39.76
N ALA A 410 -2.05 -45.52 -40.78
CA ALA A 410 -3.46 -45.91 -40.66
C ALA A 410 -3.63 -47.40 -40.31
N ASN A 411 -2.83 -48.29 -40.92
CA ASN A 411 -2.82 -49.72 -40.59
C ASN A 411 -2.27 -50.01 -39.18
N GLU A 412 -1.36 -49.18 -38.66
CA GLU A 412 -0.79 -49.31 -37.31
C GLU A 412 -1.78 -48.86 -36.23
N GLU A 413 -2.52 -47.78 -36.50
CA GLU A 413 -3.61 -47.25 -35.67
C GLU A 413 -4.83 -48.20 -35.63
N GLU A 414 -5.22 -48.77 -36.77
CA GLU A 414 -6.27 -49.80 -36.88
C GLU A 414 -5.88 -51.06 -36.09
N LEU A 415 -4.61 -51.49 -36.13
CA LEU A 415 -4.12 -52.63 -35.36
C LEU A 415 -4.12 -52.35 -33.86
N LEU A 416 -3.82 -51.11 -33.44
CA LEU A 416 -3.92 -50.69 -32.04
C LEU A 416 -5.35 -50.74 -31.53
N LYS A 417 -6.34 -50.23 -32.30
CA LYS A 417 -7.77 -50.33 -31.94
C LYS A 417 -8.21 -51.79 -31.80
N GLN A 418 -7.79 -52.68 -32.70
CA GLN A 418 -8.12 -54.12 -32.62
C GLN A 418 -7.50 -54.80 -31.39
N LEU A 419 -6.28 -54.41 -31.00
CA LEU A 419 -5.64 -54.90 -29.77
C LEU A 419 -6.35 -54.41 -28.50
N ALA A 420 -6.75 -53.13 -28.46
CA ALA A 420 -7.51 -52.56 -27.36
C ALA A 420 -8.88 -53.26 -27.19
N ALA A 421 -9.60 -53.51 -28.29
CA ALA A 421 -10.87 -54.25 -28.28
C ALA A 421 -10.73 -55.65 -27.68
N LEU A 422 -9.70 -56.40 -28.11
CA LEU A 422 -9.41 -57.75 -27.60
C LEU A 422 -9.00 -57.77 -26.13
N GLN A 423 -8.42 -56.69 -25.60
CA GLN A 423 -8.06 -56.56 -24.19
C GLN A 423 -9.24 -56.09 -23.32
N ALA A 424 -10.17 -55.29 -23.86
CA ALA A 424 -11.37 -54.83 -23.17
C ALA A 424 -12.51 -55.87 -23.19
N GLY A 425 -12.56 -56.75 -24.20
CA GLY A 425 -13.58 -57.78 -24.35
C GLY A 425 -14.90 -57.29 -24.98
N THR A 426 -14.92 -56.09 -25.55
CA THR A 426 -16.06 -55.42 -26.19
C THR A 426 -16.02 -55.48 -27.72
N SER A 427 -17.11 -55.10 -28.40
CA SER A 427 -17.12 -55.00 -29.87
C SER A 427 -16.25 -53.82 -30.33
N LEU A 428 -15.70 -53.91 -31.54
CA LEU A 428 -15.04 -52.79 -32.21
C LEU A 428 -15.99 -51.60 -32.43
N GLU A 429 -17.30 -51.85 -32.50
CA GLU A 429 -18.34 -50.84 -32.69
C GLU A 429 -18.67 -50.08 -31.40
N ASP A 430 -18.33 -50.60 -30.22
CA ASP A 430 -18.61 -49.98 -28.91
C ASP A 430 -17.51 -49.00 -28.44
N ILE A 431 -16.40 -48.88 -29.20
CA ILE A 431 -15.16 -48.22 -28.75
C ILE A 431 -15.05 -46.77 -29.23
N ASP A 432 -15.70 -46.39 -30.33
CA ASP A 432 -15.63 -45.02 -30.86
C ASP A 432 -16.43 -43.99 -30.02
N ASP A 433 -17.30 -44.45 -29.10
CA ASP A 433 -18.10 -43.62 -28.18
C ASP A 433 -17.50 -43.49 -26.77
N ILE A 434 -16.32 -44.08 -26.47
CA ILE A 434 -15.70 -44.04 -25.13
C ILE A 434 -14.37 -43.29 -25.15
N GLU A 435 -14.35 -42.08 -24.55
CA GLU A 435 -13.13 -41.28 -24.33
C GLU A 435 -12.12 -42.01 -23.43
N LEU A 436 -11.11 -42.63 -24.05
CA LEU A 436 -10.14 -43.49 -23.36
C LEU A 436 -9.22 -42.76 -22.35
N GLU A 437 -9.19 -41.42 -22.37
CA GLU A 437 -8.38 -40.61 -21.46
C GLU A 437 -8.92 -40.58 -20.01
N LYS A 438 -10.24 -40.68 -19.81
CA LYS A 438 -10.91 -40.52 -18.50
C LYS A 438 -10.68 -41.65 -17.49
N MET A 439 -9.97 -42.72 -17.84
CA MET A 439 -9.71 -43.87 -16.95
C MET A 439 -8.28 -43.98 -16.44
N LEU A 440 -7.40 -43.01 -16.76
CA LEU A 440 -6.01 -42.96 -16.28
C LEU A 440 -5.60 -41.62 -15.62
N ALA A 441 -6.50 -40.63 -15.59
CA ALA A 441 -6.28 -39.41 -14.83
C ALA A 441 -6.44 -39.67 -13.31
N GLU A 442 -5.51 -39.14 -12.52
CA GLU A 442 -5.78 -38.80 -11.12
C GLU A 442 -6.87 -37.69 -11.07
N PRO A 443 -7.58 -37.47 -9.95
CA PRO A 443 -8.66 -36.49 -9.90
C PRO A 443 -8.12 -35.05 -9.99
N GLU A 444 -7.91 -34.57 -11.21
CA GLU A 444 -7.70 -33.16 -11.51
C GLU A 444 -8.94 -32.37 -11.08
N GLU A 445 -8.72 -31.20 -10.47
CA GLU A 445 -9.79 -30.26 -10.14
C GLU A 445 -10.56 -29.88 -11.41
N GLU A 446 -11.87 -29.63 -11.31
CA GLU A 446 -12.69 -29.21 -12.46
C GLU A 446 -12.18 -27.87 -13.04
N GLU A 447 -11.29 -27.95 -14.03
CA GLU A 447 -10.73 -26.78 -14.72
C GLU A 447 -11.83 -26.08 -15.51
N LYS A 448 -12.45 -25.08 -14.87
CA LYS A 448 -13.35 -24.12 -15.52
C LYS A 448 -12.60 -23.55 -16.74
N PRO A 449 -13.14 -23.68 -17.97
CA PRO A 449 -12.45 -23.18 -19.15
C PRO A 449 -12.27 -21.67 -19.06
N ALA A 450 -11.02 -21.22 -19.20
CA ALA A 450 -10.65 -19.82 -19.07
C ALA A 450 -11.45 -18.93 -20.04
N ARG A 451 -11.89 -17.77 -19.54
CA ARG A 451 -12.69 -16.82 -20.32
C ARG A 451 -11.92 -16.36 -21.56
N GLU A 452 -12.59 -16.35 -22.72
CA GLU A 452 -12.06 -15.66 -23.91
C GLU A 452 -12.08 -14.15 -23.66
N MET A 453 -10.94 -13.62 -23.22
CA MET A 453 -10.73 -12.19 -23.00
C MET A 453 -10.65 -11.45 -24.35
N PRO A 454 -11.24 -10.25 -24.47
CA PRO A 454 -11.13 -9.45 -25.69
C PRO A 454 -9.68 -9.02 -25.93
N VAL A 455 -9.34 -8.82 -27.21
CA VAL A 455 -8.04 -8.31 -27.65
C VAL A 455 -8.26 -7.04 -28.44
N SER A 456 -7.98 -5.89 -27.82
CA SER A 456 -8.01 -4.60 -28.51
C SER A 456 -6.73 -4.36 -29.31
N MET A 457 -6.83 -3.48 -30.31
CA MET A 457 -5.66 -2.95 -31.01
C MET A 457 -5.18 -1.61 -30.41
N GLU A 458 -5.99 -1.02 -29.54
CA GLU A 458 -5.75 0.26 -28.89
C GLU A 458 -4.94 0.05 -27.60
N PRO A 459 -3.95 0.91 -27.32
CA PRO A 459 -3.17 0.81 -26.09
C PRO A 459 -4.01 1.20 -24.85
N PRO A 460 -3.64 0.73 -23.64
CA PRO A 460 -4.28 1.16 -22.40
C PRO A 460 -4.24 2.69 -22.23
N HIS A 461 -5.12 3.23 -21.39
CA HIS A 461 -5.20 4.68 -21.16
C HIS A 461 -3.84 5.29 -20.75
N MET A 462 -3.58 6.51 -21.21
CA MET A 462 -2.36 7.26 -20.88
C MET A 462 -2.20 7.46 -19.37
N ARG A 463 -1.00 7.21 -18.85
CA ARG A 463 -0.72 7.18 -17.40
C ARG A 463 0.76 7.15 -17.06
N PHE A 464 1.08 7.43 -15.81
CA PHE A 464 2.41 7.23 -15.22
C PHE A 464 2.36 6.25 -14.04
N ASN A 465 3.54 5.79 -13.58
CA ASN A 465 3.75 4.89 -12.45
C ASN A 465 2.98 3.54 -12.49
N ALA A 466 2.44 3.17 -13.65
CA ALA A 466 1.83 1.86 -13.91
C ALA A 466 2.77 0.70 -13.54
N GLN A 467 2.22 -0.34 -12.94
CA GLN A 467 2.99 -1.48 -12.46
C GLN A 467 3.20 -2.49 -13.59
N LEU A 468 4.46 -2.82 -13.90
CA LEU A 468 4.83 -3.67 -15.04
C LEU A 468 5.55 -4.93 -14.58
N THR A 469 5.19 -6.07 -15.15
CA THR A 469 6.01 -7.29 -15.04
C THR A 469 5.94 -8.14 -16.29
N VAL A 470 6.92 -9.03 -16.51
CA VAL A 470 6.97 -9.90 -17.70
C VAL A 470 7.10 -11.34 -17.26
N GLN A 471 6.09 -12.14 -17.55
CA GLN A 471 6.10 -13.59 -17.37
C GLN A 471 6.32 -14.26 -18.73
N ASN A 472 7.37 -15.08 -18.83
CA ASN A 472 7.79 -15.78 -20.05
C ASN A 472 8.15 -14.80 -21.20
N ASP A 473 7.17 -14.47 -22.07
CA ASP A 473 7.26 -13.49 -23.17
C ASP A 473 6.08 -12.50 -23.16
N VAL A 474 5.21 -12.53 -22.14
CA VAL A 474 4.02 -11.67 -22.02
C VAL A 474 4.31 -10.56 -21.02
N LEU A 475 4.15 -9.30 -21.45
CA LEU A 475 4.11 -8.14 -20.57
C LEU A 475 2.72 -8.02 -19.95
N PHE A 476 2.67 -7.85 -18.65
CA PHE A 476 1.50 -7.48 -17.89
C PHE A 476 1.62 -6.02 -17.44
N ILE A 477 0.56 -5.25 -17.65
CA ILE A 477 0.42 -3.85 -17.24
C ILE A 477 -0.75 -3.78 -16.28
N TYR A 478 -0.51 -3.30 -15.05
CA TYR A 478 -1.52 -3.13 -14.02
C TYR A 478 -1.54 -1.69 -13.50
N GLY A 479 -2.73 -1.11 -13.35
CA GLY A 479 -2.97 0.11 -12.60
C GLY A 479 -2.12 1.32 -13.03
N GLY A 480 -1.73 2.16 -12.06
CA GLY A 480 -1.05 3.45 -12.27
C GLY A 480 -2.00 4.64 -12.14
N THR A 481 -1.53 5.82 -12.56
CA THR A 481 -2.18 7.10 -12.27
C THR A 481 -2.25 8.01 -13.50
N TYR A 482 -3.31 8.82 -13.61
CA TYR A 482 -3.50 9.91 -14.57
C TYR A 482 -3.99 11.16 -13.82
N GLU A 483 -3.54 12.37 -14.18
CA GLU A 483 -3.98 13.63 -13.57
C GLU A 483 -4.72 14.47 -14.64
N LYS A 484 -5.84 15.12 -14.29
CA LYS A 484 -6.52 16.12 -15.12
C LYS A 484 -6.93 17.31 -14.26
N GLY A 485 -6.20 18.42 -14.39
CA GLY A 485 -6.30 19.57 -13.48
C GLY A 485 -5.91 19.15 -12.05
N ASP A 486 -6.85 19.24 -11.13
CA ASP A 486 -6.68 18.83 -9.73
C ASP A 486 -7.24 17.44 -9.41
N ARG A 487 -7.87 16.75 -10.38
CA ARG A 487 -8.41 15.39 -10.20
C ARG A 487 -7.35 14.34 -10.53
N GLU A 488 -7.14 13.39 -9.61
CA GLU A 488 -6.27 12.22 -9.77
C GLU A 488 -7.09 10.95 -10.02
N PHE A 489 -6.75 10.22 -11.07
CA PHE A 489 -7.42 8.98 -11.48
C PHE A 489 -6.46 7.80 -11.29
N THR A 490 -6.82 6.88 -10.39
CA THR A 490 -6.09 5.63 -10.14
C THR A 490 -6.80 4.45 -10.80
N PHE A 491 -6.07 3.59 -11.51
CA PHE A 491 -6.62 2.45 -12.25
C PHE A 491 -6.50 1.10 -11.48
N ASP A 492 -7.39 0.14 -11.78
CA ASP A 492 -7.35 -1.29 -11.39
C ASP A 492 -7.32 -2.27 -12.58
N ASP A 493 -7.17 -1.75 -13.80
CA ASP A 493 -7.13 -2.53 -15.02
C ASP A 493 -5.85 -3.39 -15.16
N LEU A 494 -5.97 -4.50 -15.89
CA LEU A 494 -4.92 -5.47 -16.15
C LEU A 494 -4.92 -5.88 -17.62
N TYR A 495 -3.83 -5.57 -18.33
CA TYR A 495 -3.61 -5.94 -19.73
C TYR A 495 -2.45 -6.91 -19.87
N ALA A 496 -2.57 -7.87 -20.80
CA ALA A 496 -1.52 -8.80 -21.20
C ALA A 496 -1.14 -8.61 -22.68
N ILE A 497 0.16 -8.58 -22.98
CA ILE A 497 0.71 -8.21 -24.30
C ILE A 497 1.83 -9.18 -24.69
N ASP A 498 1.64 -9.93 -25.77
CA ASP A 498 2.65 -10.84 -26.31
C ASP A 498 3.81 -10.06 -26.95
N LEU A 499 5.00 -10.11 -26.35
CA LEU A 499 6.18 -9.34 -26.80
C LEU A 499 6.91 -9.96 -28.01
N VAL A 500 6.39 -11.05 -28.57
CA VAL A 500 6.91 -11.73 -29.77
C VAL A 500 5.97 -11.48 -30.96
N LYS A 501 4.66 -11.63 -30.77
CA LYS A 501 3.64 -11.39 -31.81
C LYS A 501 3.28 -9.91 -31.94
N LEU A 502 3.13 -9.21 -30.81
CA LEU A 502 2.56 -7.85 -30.74
C LEU A 502 1.20 -7.74 -31.46
N ASP A 503 0.36 -8.76 -31.34
CA ASP A 503 -0.91 -8.91 -32.07
C ASP A 503 -2.10 -8.12 -31.48
N GLY A 504 -1.94 -7.57 -30.28
CA GLY A 504 -2.90 -6.67 -29.65
C GLY A 504 -2.64 -6.50 -28.16
N TYR A 505 -3.63 -6.00 -27.45
CA TYR A 505 -3.68 -5.81 -26.00
C TYR A 505 -4.82 -6.70 -25.47
N LYS A 506 -4.49 -7.80 -24.78
CA LYS A 506 -5.48 -8.71 -24.19
C LYS A 506 -5.97 -8.12 -22.88
N GLU A 507 -7.24 -7.78 -22.80
CA GLU A 507 -7.83 -7.12 -21.63
C GLU A 507 -8.28 -8.21 -20.64
N ILE A 508 -7.45 -8.49 -19.64
CA ILE A 508 -7.78 -9.45 -18.57
C ILE A 508 -8.88 -8.84 -17.72
N PHE A 509 -8.64 -7.61 -17.26
CA PHE A 509 -9.63 -6.78 -16.61
C PHE A 509 -9.51 -5.36 -17.15
N ASN A 510 -10.65 -4.76 -17.47
CA ASN A 510 -10.75 -3.38 -17.88
C ASN A 510 -12.11 -2.88 -17.39
N LYS A 511 -12.10 -1.84 -16.57
CA LYS A 511 -13.27 -0.97 -16.41
C LYS A 511 -13.05 0.21 -17.35
N PRO A 512 -14.09 0.69 -18.05
CA PRO A 512 -14.08 2.07 -18.50
C PRO A 512 -13.66 2.97 -17.33
N VAL A 513 -12.85 3.99 -17.60
CA VAL A 513 -12.85 5.14 -16.69
C VAL A 513 -14.30 5.61 -16.68
N GLU A 514 -14.93 5.65 -15.51
CA GLU A 514 -16.28 6.16 -15.40
C GLU A 514 -16.24 7.60 -15.90
N ASP A 515 -16.91 7.84 -17.05
CA ASP A 515 -17.21 9.20 -17.51
C ASP A 515 -17.94 9.85 -16.33
N TRP A 516 -17.26 10.80 -15.71
CA TRP A 516 -17.64 11.29 -14.39
C TRP A 516 -19.05 11.83 -14.48
N ILE A 517 -19.94 11.37 -13.59
CA ILE A 517 -21.23 12.04 -13.40
C ILE A 517 -20.88 13.47 -12.98
N GLU A 518 -21.10 14.41 -13.88
CA GLU A 518 -21.22 15.82 -13.51
C GLU A 518 -22.37 15.86 -12.52
N SER A 519 -22.04 16.15 -11.26
CA SER A 519 -23.03 16.41 -10.23
C SER A 519 -23.88 17.58 -10.69
N GLU A 520 -25.18 17.35 -10.80
CA GLU A 520 -26.21 18.35 -11.19
C GLU A 520 -26.42 19.39 -10.05
N ASP A 521 -25.31 19.84 -9.45
CA ASP A 521 -25.15 20.75 -8.31
C ASP A 521 -24.33 22.01 -8.69
N GLU A 522 -23.92 22.14 -9.96
CA GLU A 522 -23.57 23.42 -10.60
C GLU A 522 -24.68 23.74 -11.63
N GLU A 523 -25.89 24.08 -11.13
CA GLU A 523 -26.92 24.72 -11.95
C GLU A 523 -26.46 26.16 -12.26
N ASP A 524 -26.30 26.50 -13.55
CA ASP A 524 -25.91 27.84 -13.99
C ASP A 524 -27.04 28.86 -13.71
N GLU A 525 -26.92 29.68 -12.66
CA GLU A 525 -27.78 30.86 -12.42
C GLU A 525 -27.44 32.03 -13.39
N ASP A 526 -27.41 31.75 -14.69
CA ASP A 526 -27.43 32.77 -15.76
C ASP A 526 -28.92 33.13 -16.07
N GLU A 527 -29.56 33.93 -15.20
CA GLU A 527 -30.89 34.48 -15.47
C GLU A 527 -30.82 35.62 -16.53
N GLU A 528 -31.04 35.25 -17.80
CA GLU A 528 -31.31 36.20 -18.90
C GLU A 528 -32.72 36.80 -18.78
N ASP A 529 -32.89 37.85 -17.98
CA ASP A 529 -34.10 38.70 -17.98
C ASP A 529 -34.16 39.59 -19.25
N GLU A 530 -34.62 39.02 -20.37
CA GLU A 530 -35.19 39.80 -21.49
C GLU A 530 -36.69 40.06 -21.27
N ASP A 531 -37.09 41.32 -21.12
CA ASP A 531 -38.46 41.78 -21.37
C ASP A 531 -38.43 43.20 -21.96
N GLU A 532 -38.92 43.35 -23.20
CA GLU A 532 -39.05 44.64 -23.90
C GLU A 532 -40.40 45.31 -23.58
N GLU A 533 -40.45 46.65 -23.48
CA GLU A 533 -41.54 47.45 -24.08
C GLU A 533 -41.16 48.94 -24.19
N ASP A 534 -41.82 49.67 -25.09
CA ASP A 534 -41.50 51.04 -25.54
C ASP A 534 -41.71 52.16 -24.50
N ASP A 535 -41.03 53.30 -24.68
CA ASP A 535 -41.72 54.60 -24.90
C ASP A 535 -40.79 55.77 -25.34
N GLU A 536 -41.18 56.38 -26.47
CA GLU A 536 -41.06 57.78 -26.95
C GLU A 536 -39.72 58.61 -26.95
N GLU A 537 -39.29 58.89 -28.19
CA GLU A 537 -38.91 60.20 -28.80
C GLU A 537 -37.50 60.87 -28.67
N ASP A 538 -37.03 61.26 -29.87
CA ASP A 538 -36.24 62.44 -30.31
C ASP A 538 -34.71 62.63 -30.14
N GLU A 539 -34.04 62.47 -31.29
CA GLU A 539 -33.01 63.30 -31.98
C GLU A 539 -31.71 63.81 -31.29
N ASP A 540 -30.58 63.60 -32.00
CA ASP A 540 -29.32 64.36 -32.08
C ASP A 540 -28.69 64.99 -30.80
N ASP A 541 -27.41 64.77 -30.48
CA ASP A 541 -26.27 65.20 -31.31
C ASP A 541 -24.92 64.51 -30.91
N GLN A 542 -23.78 65.02 -31.40
CA GLN A 542 -22.45 64.37 -31.40
C GLN A 542 -21.45 64.81 -30.30
N GLU A 543 -20.31 64.10 -30.32
CA GLU A 543 -18.96 64.44 -29.79
C GLU A 543 -18.49 63.95 -28.40
N GLU A 544 -17.19 63.67 -28.37
CA GLU A 544 -16.33 63.26 -27.24
C GLU A 544 -15.81 64.48 -26.43
N PRO A 545 -14.88 64.35 -25.45
CA PRO A 545 -14.97 63.56 -24.22
C PRO A 545 -14.55 64.41 -22.98
N GLU A 546 -14.09 63.71 -21.94
CA GLU A 546 -12.98 64.10 -21.06
C GLU A 546 -13.23 64.87 -19.74
N GLN A 547 -12.46 64.41 -18.74
CA GLN A 547 -11.93 65.14 -17.56
C GLN A 547 -12.82 65.49 -16.34
N GLN A 548 -12.60 64.64 -15.32
CA GLN A 548 -12.00 65.01 -14.02
C GLN A 548 -12.88 65.34 -12.78
N ILE A 549 -12.79 64.42 -11.80
CA ILE A 549 -12.33 64.65 -10.40
C ILE A 549 -13.27 65.35 -9.39
N ARG A 550 -13.40 64.68 -8.22
CA ARG A 550 -13.93 65.13 -6.90
C ARG A 550 -15.44 65.41 -6.83
N SER A 551 -16.27 64.70 -6.04
CA SER A 551 -16.22 64.21 -4.64
C SER A 551 -16.91 65.12 -3.61
N GLU A 552 -17.33 64.49 -2.51
CA GLU A 552 -17.89 65.08 -1.28
C GLU A 552 -19.37 65.53 -1.26
N SER A 553 -20.19 64.61 -0.75
CA SER A 553 -20.94 64.82 0.50
C SER A 553 -21.96 65.98 0.59
N LYS A 554 -23.24 65.61 0.79
CA LYS A 554 -24.04 66.26 1.85
C LYS A 554 -25.05 65.35 2.54
N ARG A 555 -24.82 65.19 3.84
CA ARG A 555 -25.58 64.41 4.82
C ARG A 555 -26.64 65.28 5.51
N LYS A 556 -27.92 64.97 5.33
CA LYS A 556 -29.06 65.34 6.20
C LYS A 556 -30.14 64.25 6.02
N LYS A 557 -30.60 63.49 7.02
CA LYS A 557 -30.87 63.71 8.45
C LYS A 557 -32.16 64.48 8.75
N LYS A 558 -33.25 63.72 8.92
CA LYS A 558 -34.25 63.81 10.00
C LYS A 558 -34.98 62.44 10.09
N GLN A 559 -35.40 61.84 11.22
CA GLN A 559 -36.00 62.32 12.50
C GLN A 559 -37.43 62.87 12.30
N ASP A 560 -38.50 62.42 12.96
CA ASP A 560 -38.70 61.48 14.09
C ASP A 560 -39.98 60.62 13.77
N ASP A 561 -40.53 59.68 14.56
CA ASP A 561 -40.43 59.40 16.01
C ASP A 561 -40.81 57.93 16.40
N VAL A 562 -41.05 57.70 17.69
CA VAL A 562 -41.17 56.48 18.52
C VAL A 562 -42.59 55.86 18.72
N SER A 563 -42.68 54.54 18.98
CA SER A 563 -43.54 53.86 20.01
C SER A 563 -43.59 52.31 19.83
N GLU A 564 -44.11 51.49 20.75
CA GLU A 564 -43.67 51.21 22.14
C GLU A 564 -44.26 49.84 22.63
N VAL A 565 -43.45 48.98 23.26
CA VAL A 565 -43.75 47.86 24.21
C VAL A 565 -44.94 46.88 23.96
N SER A 566 -44.66 45.55 23.88
CA SER A 566 -44.99 44.55 24.95
C SER A 566 -45.17 43.08 24.50
N SER A 567 -44.82 42.13 25.39
CA SER A 567 -45.27 40.71 25.51
C SER A 567 -44.95 39.71 24.36
N GLU A 568 -44.86 38.38 24.55
CA GLU A 568 -44.51 37.51 25.71
C GLU A 568 -43.98 36.15 25.15
N ALA A 569 -43.57 35.20 26.00
CA ALA A 569 -42.95 33.93 25.58
C ALA A 569 -43.92 32.90 24.95
N PRO A 570 -43.40 31.92 24.20
CA PRO A 570 -43.38 30.54 24.76
C PRO A 570 -42.15 29.69 24.40
N THR A 571 -42.10 28.48 24.99
CA THR A 571 -41.17 27.36 24.71
C THR A 571 -41.92 26.21 23.99
N PRO A 572 -41.30 25.04 23.72
CA PRO A 572 -40.07 24.75 22.95
C PRO A 572 -40.31 23.68 21.85
N SER A 573 -39.30 23.35 21.00
CA SER A 573 -38.99 21.99 20.46
C SER A 573 -37.97 21.99 19.30
N ILE A 574 -37.02 21.02 19.29
CA ILE A 574 -36.62 20.09 18.18
C ILE A 574 -36.17 20.73 16.82
N THR A 575 -35.07 20.38 16.12
CA THR A 575 -34.10 19.24 16.12
C THR A 575 -32.77 19.69 15.48
N SER A 576 -31.66 19.03 15.84
CA SER A 576 -30.61 18.58 14.89
C SER A 576 -29.62 17.65 15.64
N GLU A 577 -29.33 16.49 15.08
CA GLU A 577 -28.46 15.46 15.69
C GLU A 577 -27.10 15.43 14.96
N GLU A 578 -26.01 15.32 15.72
CA GLU A 578 -24.67 14.99 15.22
C GLU A 578 -24.29 13.63 15.82
N GLU A 579 -24.03 12.60 15.01
CA GLU A 579 -23.63 11.27 15.52
C GLU A 579 -22.11 11.10 15.54
N GLU A 580 -21.60 10.72 16.71
CA GLU A 580 -20.21 10.37 16.96
C GLU A 580 -19.93 8.92 16.54
N THR A 581 -18.68 8.60 16.16
CA THR A 581 -18.26 7.21 15.98
C THR A 581 -17.62 6.70 17.27
N GLU A 582 -18.28 5.75 17.94
CA GLU A 582 -17.87 5.21 19.24
C GLU A 582 -16.42 4.70 19.28
N THR A 583 -15.70 5.06 20.35
CA THR A 583 -14.67 4.19 20.94
C THR A 583 -15.07 3.82 22.37
N THR A 584 -15.40 2.56 22.59
CA THR A 584 -15.77 2.01 23.90
C THR A 584 -14.57 1.91 24.85
N ALA A 585 -14.66 2.17 26.15
CA ALA A 585 -15.69 2.89 26.92
C ALA A 585 -15.17 3.16 28.36
N THR A 586 -15.76 4.14 29.06
CA THR A 586 -15.70 4.38 30.52
C THR A 586 -14.55 5.24 31.11
N SER A 587 -14.45 6.49 30.65
CA SER A 587 -14.34 7.62 31.59
C SER A 587 -15.58 8.50 31.48
N VAL A 588 -16.01 9.15 32.57
CA VAL A 588 -17.05 10.19 32.51
C VAL A 588 -16.33 11.46 32.12
N ASP A 589 -16.69 12.07 30.98
CA ASP A 589 -16.09 13.35 30.59
C ASP A 589 -16.40 14.40 31.67
N ASP A 590 -15.34 14.88 32.30
CA ASP A 590 -15.38 15.90 33.34
C ASP A 590 -15.10 17.31 32.78
N GLY A 591 -14.95 17.43 31.46
CA GLY A 591 -14.65 18.69 30.76
C GLY A 591 -13.27 19.25 31.08
N LEU A 592 -12.37 18.44 31.68
CA LEU A 592 -11.02 18.86 32.01
C LEU A 592 -10.02 18.57 30.87
N PRO A 593 -8.90 19.30 30.78
CA PRO A 593 -7.88 19.03 29.76
C PRO A 593 -7.20 17.68 29.98
N HIS A 594 -7.26 16.80 28.98
CA HIS A 594 -6.70 15.44 29.05
C HIS A 594 -5.26 15.34 28.49
N PRO A 595 -4.42 14.45 29.06
CA PRO A 595 -3.07 14.17 28.59
C PRO A 595 -3.05 13.42 27.24
N ARG A 596 -1.92 13.43 26.54
CA ARG A 596 -1.74 12.69 25.28
C ARG A 596 -0.62 11.63 25.37
N PRO A 597 -0.69 10.54 24.58
CA PRO A 597 0.42 9.61 24.41
C PRO A 597 1.72 10.30 24.00
N PHE A 598 2.83 9.87 24.61
CA PHE A 598 4.19 10.37 24.44
C PHE A 598 4.43 11.85 24.81
N GLU A 599 3.43 12.53 25.38
CA GLU A 599 3.56 13.87 25.95
C GLU A 599 4.30 13.79 27.30
N SER A 600 5.17 14.75 27.65
CA SER A 600 5.59 14.88 29.05
C SER A 600 4.62 15.78 29.82
N ARG A 601 4.52 15.58 31.14
CA ARG A 601 3.76 16.46 32.05
C ARG A 601 4.04 17.96 31.83
N ARG A 602 5.26 18.31 31.38
CA ARG A 602 5.64 19.69 31.10
C ARG A 602 5.06 20.20 29.79
N GLU A 603 5.04 19.39 28.72
CA GLU A 603 4.36 19.75 27.46
C GLU A 603 2.85 19.82 27.66
N PHE A 604 2.26 18.84 28.36
CA PHE A 604 0.84 18.84 28.73
C PHE A 604 0.40 20.15 29.37
N PHE A 605 1.10 20.58 30.43
CA PHE A 605 0.76 21.85 31.08
C PHE A 605 1.10 23.08 30.23
N VAL A 606 2.08 23.02 29.32
CA VAL A 606 2.34 24.14 28.38
C VAL A 606 1.18 24.29 27.40
N ARG A 607 0.69 23.18 26.83
CA ARG A 607 -0.49 23.12 25.94
C ARG A 607 -1.76 23.60 26.65
N THR A 608 -2.04 23.04 27.83
CA THR A 608 -3.29 23.25 28.58
C THR A 608 -3.21 24.41 29.58
N SER A 609 -2.19 25.26 29.47
CA SER A 609 -1.84 26.27 30.49
C SER A 609 -2.92 27.33 30.70
N ALA A 610 -3.72 27.63 29.67
CA ALA A 610 -4.81 28.61 29.77
C ALA A 610 -5.98 28.00 30.54
N GLU A 611 -6.46 26.84 30.09
CA GLU A 611 -7.58 26.08 30.66
C GLU A 611 -7.38 25.85 32.17
N TRP A 612 -6.23 25.31 32.59
CA TRP A 612 -5.94 25.08 34.01
C TRP A 612 -5.87 26.37 34.84
N GLN A 613 -5.51 27.50 34.26
CA GLN A 613 -5.57 28.79 34.95
C GLN A 613 -7.01 29.30 35.08
N GLU A 614 -7.88 29.09 34.09
CA GLU A 614 -9.30 29.43 34.17
C GLU A 614 -10.07 28.53 35.14
N ILE A 615 -9.78 27.22 35.15
CA ILE A 615 -10.29 26.25 36.13
C ILE A 615 -9.86 26.66 37.55
N LEU A 616 -8.60 27.06 37.75
CA LEU A 616 -8.11 27.55 39.03
C LEU A 616 -8.76 28.88 39.45
N MET A 617 -8.85 29.87 38.56
CA MET A 617 -9.48 31.17 38.84
C MET A 617 -10.96 31.00 39.18
N THR A 618 -11.66 30.08 38.50
CA THR A 618 -13.04 29.72 38.80
C THR A 618 -13.14 29.07 40.19
N ASN A 619 -12.32 28.06 40.49
CA ASN A 619 -12.26 27.43 41.81
C ASN A 619 -11.96 28.42 42.95
N LEU A 620 -11.12 29.43 42.72
CA LEU A 620 -10.83 30.49 43.69
C LEU A 620 -12.04 31.41 43.90
N ARG A 621 -12.71 31.82 42.82
CA ARG A 621 -13.94 32.64 42.90
C ARG A 621 -15.08 31.90 43.62
N TRP A 622 -15.27 30.61 43.36
CA TRP A 622 -16.22 29.76 44.11
C TRP A 622 -15.86 29.62 45.60
N LYS A 623 -14.57 29.66 45.95
CA LYS A 623 -14.07 29.72 47.33
C LYS A 623 -14.06 31.16 47.91
N ASN A 624 -14.71 32.10 47.22
CA ASN A 624 -14.85 33.51 47.57
C ASN A 624 -13.51 34.28 47.71
N ILE A 625 -12.48 33.82 47.00
CA ILE A 625 -11.15 34.45 46.90
C ILE A 625 -11.07 35.15 45.54
N GLN A 626 -10.77 36.46 45.53
CA GLN A 626 -10.54 37.22 44.30
C GLN A 626 -9.20 36.82 43.66
N PRO A 627 -9.17 36.19 42.47
CA PRO A 627 -7.92 35.79 41.83
C PRO A 627 -7.00 36.97 41.49
N GLU A 628 -7.58 38.16 41.33
CA GLU A 628 -6.90 39.43 41.05
C GLU A 628 -5.94 39.86 42.19
N THR A 629 -6.00 39.20 43.35
CA THR A 629 -5.10 39.43 44.49
C THR A 629 -3.83 38.56 44.48
N LEU A 630 -3.75 37.55 43.61
CA LEU A 630 -2.58 36.67 43.48
C LEU A 630 -1.66 37.14 42.35
N ALA A 631 -0.35 36.91 42.49
CA ALA A 631 0.56 37.20 41.39
C ALA A 631 0.39 36.19 40.24
N ILE A 632 0.51 36.63 38.99
CA ILE A 632 0.40 35.79 37.78
C ILE A 632 1.32 34.55 37.86
N LYS A 633 2.50 34.68 38.48
CA LYS A 633 3.43 33.56 38.72
C LYS A 633 2.89 32.52 39.71
N GLU A 634 2.15 32.94 40.73
CA GLU A 634 1.54 32.06 41.73
C GLU A 634 0.30 31.37 41.17
N ILE A 635 -0.49 32.07 40.34
CA ILE A 635 -1.62 31.48 39.60
C ILE A 635 -1.09 30.39 38.66
N LYS A 636 -0.05 30.67 37.86
CA LYS A 636 0.53 29.67 36.95
C LYS A 636 1.24 28.51 37.68
N ALA A 637 1.84 28.75 38.86
CA ALA A 637 2.40 27.68 39.68
C ALA A 637 1.31 26.74 40.23
N LYS A 638 0.26 27.30 40.84
CA LYS A 638 -0.88 26.51 41.36
C LYS A 638 -1.68 25.80 40.28
N ALA A 639 -1.73 26.35 39.07
CA ALA A 639 -2.32 25.67 37.91
C ALA A 639 -1.48 24.46 37.45
N PHE A 640 -0.15 24.53 37.56
CA PHE A 640 0.73 23.39 37.29
C PHE A 640 0.64 22.29 38.35
N GLU A 641 0.46 22.68 39.62
CA GLU A 641 0.15 21.76 40.73
C GLU A 641 -1.23 21.10 40.53
N LEU A 642 -2.26 21.86 40.15
CA LEU A 642 -3.59 21.31 39.86
C LEU A 642 -3.60 20.34 38.66
N SER A 643 -2.81 20.63 37.62
CA SER A 643 -2.64 19.73 36.47
C SER A 643 -1.85 18.44 36.78
N GLU A 644 -1.26 18.31 37.98
CA GLU A 644 -0.51 17.10 38.37
C GLU A 644 -1.42 15.91 38.63
N GLU A 645 -2.54 16.12 39.33
CA GLU A 645 -3.48 15.08 39.75
C GLU A 645 -4.05 14.37 38.50
N LYS A 646 -4.71 15.14 37.62
CA LYS A 646 -5.23 14.68 36.32
C LYS A 646 -4.17 14.08 35.39
N TRP A 647 -2.89 14.51 35.49
CA TRP A 647 -1.80 13.89 34.72
C TRP A 647 -1.47 12.48 35.22
N TRP A 648 -1.48 12.25 36.53
CA TRP A 648 -1.19 10.93 37.11
C TRP A 648 -2.39 9.99 37.03
N ASP A 649 -3.61 10.47 37.23
CA ASP A 649 -4.84 9.67 37.19
C ASP A 649 -5.01 8.91 35.86
N PHE A 650 -4.66 9.57 34.74
CA PHE A 650 -4.74 9.01 33.38
C PHE A 650 -3.43 8.36 32.92
N ARG A 651 -2.37 8.34 33.73
CA ARG A 651 -1.06 7.87 33.27
C ARG A 651 -1.01 6.37 32.99
N GLU A 652 -1.81 5.55 33.66
CA GLU A 652 -1.88 4.10 33.42
C GLU A 652 -2.53 3.80 32.05
N GLU A 653 -3.68 4.41 31.77
CA GLU A 653 -4.39 4.35 30.47
C GLU A 653 -3.52 4.89 29.32
N ILE A 654 -2.90 6.06 29.50
CA ILE A 654 -1.98 6.63 28.50
C ILE A 654 -0.73 5.74 28.30
N THR A 655 -0.24 5.03 29.33
CA THR A 655 0.87 4.08 29.15
C THR A 655 0.43 2.86 28.33
N ALA A 656 -0.79 2.33 28.53
CA ALA A 656 -1.31 1.26 27.70
C ALA A 656 -1.45 1.68 26.22
N LEU A 657 -1.95 2.90 25.97
CA LEU A 657 -2.02 3.49 24.63
C LEU A 657 -0.64 3.77 24.01
N GLU A 658 0.38 4.10 24.82
CA GLU A 658 1.77 4.22 24.37
C GLU A 658 2.39 2.85 24.03
N GLU A 659 2.14 1.81 24.83
CA GLU A 659 2.61 0.45 24.55
C GLU A 659 1.94 -0.14 23.29
N GLU A 660 0.65 0.10 23.08
CA GLU A 660 -0.04 -0.26 21.83
C GLU A 660 0.52 0.50 20.62
N GLN A 661 0.79 1.80 20.76
CA GLN A 661 1.39 2.62 19.70
C GLN A 661 2.86 2.25 19.42
N GLU A 662 3.67 1.92 20.42
CA GLU A 662 5.04 1.44 20.20
C GLU A 662 5.04 0.02 19.60
N ALA A 663 4.08 -0.84 19.94
CA ALA A 663 3.85 -2.10 19.25
C ALA A 663 3.44 -1.89 17.77
N ALA A 664 2.69 -0.82 17.47
CA ALA A 664 2.43 -0.34 16.11
C ALA A 664 3.62 0.40 15.45
N GLY A 665 4.74 0.57 16.15
CA GLY A 665 5.98 1.19 15.65
C GLY A 665 6.03 2.73 15.72
N ILE A 666 5.10 3.36 16.44
CA ILE A 666 5.02 4.80 16.66
C ILE A 666 5.79 5.14 17.94
N GLN A 667 6.83 5.99 17.82
CA GLN A 667 7.68 6.40 18.96
C GLN A 667 7.67 7.91 19.24
N GLU A 668 6.99 8.72 18.41
CA GLU A 668 6.88 10.17 18.55
C GLU A 668 5.65 10.68 17.77
N VAL A 669 4.80 11.50 18.39
CA VAL A 669 3.56 12.03 17.79
C VAL A 669 3.60 13.57 17.74
N VAL A 670 4.02 14.14 16.61
CA VAL A 670 4.13 15.60 16.42
C VAL A 670 2.85 16.16 15.81
N SER A 671 2.00 16.80 16.63
CA SER A 671 0.71 17.36 16.17
C SER A 671 0.86 18.76 15.53
N LEU A 672 0.21 18.98 14.39
CA LEU A 672 0.32 20.19 13.55
C LEU A 672 -0.36 21.48 14.09
N ALA A 673 -0.93 21.46 15.30
CA ALA A 673 -1.85 22.49 15.79
C ALA A 673 -1.24 23.89 16.04
N GLU A 674 0.08 24.05 16.02
CA GLU A 674 0.75 25.35 16.28
C GLU A 674 0.82 26.28 15.05
N ARG A 675 0.38 25.84 13.86
CA ARG A 675 0.57 26.60 12.62
C ARG A 675 -0.70 27.36 12.22
N GLY A 676 -0.85 28.57 12.76
CA GLY A 676 -1.86 29.52 12.34
C GLY A 676 -1.75 29.92 10.86
N ASP A 677 -2.89 30.37 10.33
CA ASP A 677 -3.19 30.68 8.93
C ASP A 677 -2.00 31.13 8.06
N ALA A 678 -1.60 30.23 7.16
CA ALA A 678 -0.74 30.48 6.02
C ALA A 678 -1.20 29.55 4.90
N GLY A 679 -1.75 30.14 3.83
CA GLY A 679 -2.61 29.45 2.85
C GLY A 679 -2.06 28.16 2.23
N ALA A 680 -2.98 27.31 1.79
CA ALA A 680 -2.73 25.96 1.29
C ALA A 680 -1.82 25.93 0.05
N VAL A 681 -0.50 25.84 0.27
CA VAL A 681 0.46 25.42 -0.75
C VAL A 681 0.29 23.92 -0.93
N GLY A 682 -0.21 23.50 -2.09
CA GLY A 682 -0.63 22.13 -2.36
C GLY A 682 0.41 21.06 -2.00
N GLY A 683 -0.10 19.91 -1.53
CA GLY A 683 0.72 18.75 -1.16
C GLY A 683 1.65 18.29 -2.27
N ALA A 684 2.74 17.61 -1.90
CA ALA A 684 3.77 17.18 -2.84
C ALA A 684 3.27 16.03 -3.75
N ARG A 685 2.57 16.36 -4.85
CA ARG A 685 2.20 15.38 -5.90
C ARG A 685 3.41 14.52 -6.27
N ARG A 686 3.30 13.21 -6.00
CA ARG A 686 4.41 12.24 -6.03
C ARG A 686 4.68 11.75 -7.46
N ARG A 687 5.74 12.27 -8.10
CA ARG A 687 6.17 11.91 -9.47
C ARG A 687 7.52 11.20 -9.48
#